data_AF-A0A7H9HYP7-F1
#
_entry.id   AF-A0A7H9HYP7-F1
#
_cell.length_a   1.000
_cell.length_b   1.000
_cell.length_c   1.000
_cell.angle_alpha   90.00
_cell.angle_beta   90.00
_cell.angle_gamma   90.00
#
_symmetry.space_group_name_H-M   'P 1'
#
loop_
_entity.id
_entity.type
_entity.pdbx_description
1 polymer ?
#
loop_
_entity_poly.entity_id
_entity_poly.type
_entity_poly.pdbx_seq_one_letter_code
_entity_poly.pdbx_strand_id
1 'polypeptide(L)'
;MEETVIDKALDLGTTYFRNQSYDKAKELFRKALELARSYDEKELIVLREGLGLPRYTVPEPNKHCKVYHPMYVRLLDNLAATYEKLNDLKRALRSAQMMIEADPYNLKCYIRVGKILQKQSKDKDAYNVYVQGLRKAREAHQRFSWPVSKRLVDIAQQQKNNVKTRLEPEKTGEKLEKRHLIDPIEERKRVVKKSRTGTPDVAAVADSPSDLLFMIPPELYPIIFESFTAKELFRVTLVCKSWRKSLLEFPQLFRKFILNSCSHQQLITCCNFMLSLYKIRRGSLETFKFSSKYAKEELKSVETIFSKLSNFHFERLILSVPNCTTSHLAKLMRSNTDICKELKDLSLVLSFRAGKPYEIEMLSQCRNLRRLEVLVDSSVVPVDSGLQRSSSFIEPRMLPTWAENLESFSLTCDQSKVRGFPFLTLVTHFPANQLSRLSITGVTFSSEANQFDWLANFDHLREIWFENNKGASLMVFMRVLRDYPLSRKLEKLTFREDCISGRTDLEETSDSYFYRDNLQHLREIDLMGSSISGLGISRLLSYLQPNNIRVFNLGDCPFIKLQRTQSSTDCCVLSPYHFLISVPYLESFLLPQLGALNDDTMKLFTQEVGNLENLKNLDLSLNPSITGVSLFEFLTALKETRSIPLEYLNIDGCPSISHITVKLLENKSLVQKVDCIFERETWRRFGVNSLKYKS
;
A
#
# COMPACT_ATOMS: atom_id res chain seq x y z
N MET A 1 17.19 -13.15 -46.41
CA MET A 1 18.45 -12.56 -45.91
C MET A 1 19.02 -13.52 -44.91
N GLU A 2 20.22 -14.04 -45.14
CA GLU A 2 20.91 -14.87 -44.16
C GLU A 2 21.21 -14.05 -42.91
N GLU A 3 20.89 -14.58 -41.72
CA GLU A 3 21.21 -13.93 -40.45
C GLU A 3 22.72 -13.79 -40.28
N THR A 4 23.20 -12.56 -40.07
CA THR A 4 24.62 -12.31 -39.88
C THR A 4 25.12 -12.89 -38.56
N VAL A 5 26.42 -13.17 -38.45
CA VAL A 5 27.04 -13.65 -37.21
C VAL A 5 26.79 -12.68 -36.04
N ILE A 6 26.72 -11.37 -36.32
CA ILE A 6 26.41 -10.35 -35.33
C ILE A 6 24.95 -10.47 -34.84
N ASP A 7 23.99 -10.73 -35.73
CA ASP A 7 22.58 -10.91 -35.35
C ASP A 7 22.40 -12.13 -34.44
N LYS A 8 23.03 -13.26 -34.79
CA LYS A 8 23.02 -14.47 -33.96
C LYS A 8 23.66 -14.23 -32.58
N ALA A 9 24.78 -13.51 -32.53
CA ALA A 9 25.43 -13.17 -31.26
C ALA A 9 24.57 -12.23 -30.41
N LEU A 10 23.81 -11.34 -31.04
CA LEU A 10 22.92 -10.38 -30.39
C LEU A 10 21.70 -11.07 -29.78
N ASP A 11 21.12 -12.06 -30.47
CA ASP A 11 19.97 -12.82 -29.97
C ASP A 11 20.37 -13.82 -28.87
N LEU A 12 21.50 -14.51 -29.04
CA LEU A 12 22.06 -15.37 -27.99
C LEU A 12 22.47 -14.55 -26.75
N GLY A 13 23.08 -13.39 -26.94
CA GLY A 13 23.43 -12.48 -25.85
C GLY A 13 22.19 -11.97 -25.11
N THR A 14 21.12 -11.66 -25.83
CA THR A 14 19.83 -11.24 -25.25
C THR A 14 19.20 -12.39 -24.46
N THR A 15 19.34 -13.63 -24.93
CA THR A 15 18.89 -14.83 -24.21
C THR A 15 19.65 -15.02 -22.90
N TYR A 16 20.99 -14.91 -22.92
CA TYR A 16 21.78 -14.93 -21.68
C TYR A 16 21.40 -13.81 -20.72
N PHE A 17 21.12 -12.61 -21.23
CA PHE A 17 20.68 -11.49 -20.41
C PHE A 17 19.32 -11.75 -19.74
N ARG A 18 18.35 -12.33 -20.46
CA ARG A 18 17.03 -12.70 -19.90
C ARG A 18 17.13 -13.80 -18.85
N ASN A 19 18.04 -14.75 -19.04
CA ASN A 19 18.33 -15.82 -18.09
C ASN A 19 19.26 -15.37 -16.93
N GLN A 20 19.44 -14.06 -16.74
CA GLN A 20 20.27 -13.45 -15.69
C GLN A 20 21.75 -13.87 -15.71
N SER A 21 22.22 -14.48 -16.80
CA SER A 21 23.62 -14.87 -17.02
C SER A 21 24.43 -13.69 -17.57
N TYR A 22 24.53 -12.61 -16.78
CA TYR A 22 25.04 -11.32 -17.24
C TYR A 22 26.51 -11.35 -17.68
N ASP A 23 27.38 -12.15 -17.05
CA ASP A 23 28.79 -12.25 -17.48
C ASP A 23 28.95 -12.90 -18.85
N LYS A 24 28.15 -13.92 -19.17
CA LYS A 24 28.13 -14.55 -20.50
C LYS A 24 27.58 -13.58 -21.54
N ALA A 25 26.51 -12.86 -21.21
CA ALA A 25 25.93 -11.83 -22.08
C ALA A 25 26.95 -10.70 -22.36
N LYS A 26 27.66 -10.25 -21.33
CA LYS A 26 28.71 -9.22 -21.41
C LYS A 26 29.82 -9.62 -22.38
N GLU A 27 30.40 -10.82 -22.21
CA GLU A 27 31.47 -11.30 -23.10
C GLU A 27 31.00 -11.44 -24.54
N LEU A 28 29.77 -11.93 -24.74
CA LEU A 28 29.22 -12.11 -26.08
C LEU A 28 28.94 -10.78 -26.78
N PHE A 29 28.33 -9.80 -26.10
CA PHE A 29 28.13 -8.46 -26.65
C PHE A 29 29.46 -7.75 -26.91
N ARG A 30 30.47 -7.94 -26.06
CA ARG A 30 31.82 -7.36 -26.28
C ARG A 30 32.46 -7.91 -27.55
N LYS A 31 32.47 -9.23 -27.74
CA LYS A 31 32.99 -9.87 -28.95
C LYS A 31 32.25 -9.44 -30.21
N ALA A 32 30.91 -9.37 -30.14
CA ALA A 32 30.10 -8.89 -31.25
C ALA A 32 30.37 -7.41 -31.58
N LEU A 33 30.69 -6.58 -30.57
CA LEU A 33 31.08 -5.19 -30.77
C LEU A 33 32.48 -5.06 -31.40
N GLU A 34 33.43 -5.92 -31.03
CA GLU A 34 34.75 -5.99 -31.66
C GLU A 34 34.64 -6.36 -33.14
N LEU A 35 33.83 -7.38 -33.46
CA LEU A 35 33.53 -7.77 -34.84
C LEU A 35 32.82 -6.64 -35.60
N ALA A 36 31.83 -5.97 -35.00
CA ALA A 36 31.15 -4.84 -35.62
C ALA A 36 32.09 -3.65 -35.94
N ARG A 37 33.25 -3.56 -35.27
CA ARG A 37 34.27 -2.53 -35.51
C ARG A 37 35.33 -2.93 -36.54
N SER A 38 35.43 -4.22 -36.87
CA SER A 38 36.46 -4.73 -37.80
C SER A 38 36.05 -4.63 -39.27
N TYR A 39 34.79 -4.32 -39.57
CA TYR A 39 34.33 -4.12 -40.94
C TYR A 39 34.95 -2.86 -41.55
N ASP A 40 35.32 -2.98 -42.82
CA ASP A 40 35.85 -1.85 -43.57
C ASP A 40 34.73 -0.85 -43.91
N GLU A 41 35.09 0.43 -44.04
CA GLU A 41 34.11 1.50 -44.31
C GLU A 41 33.30 1.24 -45.58
N LYS A 42 33.93 0.73 -46.64
CA LYS A 42 33.25 0.38 -47.91
C LYS A 42 32.23 -0.73 -47.70
N GLU A 43 32.57 -1.75 -46.93
CA GLU A 43 31.66 -2.88 -46.63
C GLU A 43 30.48 -2.42 -45.78
N LEU A 44 30.71 -1.53 -44.81
CA LEU A 44 29.65 -0.95 -43.99
C LEU A 44 28.69 -0.10 -44.81
N ILE A 45 29.18 0.65 -45.79
CA ILE A 45 28.32 1.43 -46.70
C ILE A 45 27.41 0.49 -47.50
N VAL A 46 27.98 -0.54 -48.13
CA VAL A 46 27.21 -1.54 -48.90
C VAL A 46 26.18 -2.25 -48.00
N LEU A 47 26.58 -2.64 -46.79
CA LEU A 47 25.69 -3.29 -45.82
C LEU A 47 24.52 -2.39 -45.41
N ARG A 48 24.78 -1.10 -45.17
CA ARG A 48 23.74 -0.12 -44.79
C ARG A 48 22.79 0.14 -45.95
N GLU A 49 23.31 0.33 -47.16
CA GLU A 49 22.50 0.52 -48.37
C GLU A 49 21.62 -0.71 -48.65
N GLY A 50 22.16 -1.91 -48.48
CA GLY A 50 21.40 -3.17 -48.61
C GLY A 50 20.24 -3.31 -47.61
N LEU A 51 20.30 -2.61 -46.47
CA LEU A 51 19.24 -2.56 -45.46
C LEU A 51 18.35 -1.31 -45.59
N GLY A 52 18.53 -0.48 -46.64
CA GLY A 52 17.80 0.76 -46.84
C GLY A 52 18.15 1.86 -45.81
N LEU A 53 19.32 1.77 -45.16
CA LEU A 53 19.79 2.74 -44.18
C LEU A 53 20.70 3.79 -44.82
N PRO A 54 20.69 5.05 -44.34
CA PRO A 54 21.61 6.07 -44.82
C PRO A 54 23.05 5.69 -44.50
N ARG A 55 24.00 6.04 -45.39
CA ARG A 55 25.44 5.75 -45.25
C ARG A 55 25.99 6.18 -43.89
N TYR A 56 25.64 7.39 -43.47
CA TYR A 56 25.98 7.93 -42.16
C TYR A 56 24.72 7.97 -41.28
N THR A 57 24.92 7.83 -39.97
CA THR A 57 23.86 8.02 -38.96
C THR A 57 23.51 9.48 -38.73
N VAL A 58 24.30 10.40 -39.29
CA VAL A 58 24.10 11.85 -39.25
C VAL A 58 23.78 12.39 -40.65
N PRO A 59 22.89 13.39 -40.76
CA PRO A 59 22.43 13.91 -42.06
C PRO A 59 23.44 14.84 -42.73
N GLU A 60 24.29 15.51 -41.94
CA GLU A 60 25.33 16.43 -42.42
C GLU A 60 26.71 15.89 -42.00
N PRO A 61 27.20 14.82 -42.66
CA PRO A 61 28.49 14.22 -42.31
C PRO A 61 29.63 15.18 -42.65
N ASN A 62 30.55 15.36 -41.71
CA ASN A 62 31.81 16.05 -41.95
C ASN A 62 32.93 15.04 -42.25
N LYS A 63 34.13 15.54 -42.57
CA LYS A 63 35.31 14.71 -42.88
C LYS A 63 35.77 13.76 -41.75
N HIS A 64 35.22 13.89 -40.54
CA HIS A 64 35.55 13.06 -39.38
C HIS A 64 34.40 12.10 -39.00
N CYS A 65 33.30 12.07 -39.75
CA CYS A 65 32.19 11.18 -39.48
C CYS A 65 32.54 9.73 -39.81
N LYS A 66 32.43 8.85 -38.81
CA LYS A 66 32.66 7.42 -38.96
C LYS A 66 31.39 6.70 -39.38
N VAL A 67 31.51 5.74 -40.30
CA VAL A 67 30.43 4.79 -40.61
C VAL A 67 30.39 3.69 -39.53
N TYR A 68 29.20 3.44 -38.98
CA TYR A 68 28.98 2.40 -37.97
C TYR A 68 28.12 1.27 -38.52
N HIS A 69 28.43 0.05 -38.08
CA HIS A 69 27.59 -1.11 -38.33
C HIS A 69 26.13 -0.86 -37.88
N PRO A 70 25.10 -1.29 -38.64
CA PRO A 70 23.69 -1.10 -38.29
C PRO A 70 23.32 -1.50 -36.85
N MET A 71 23.91 -2.60 -36.36
CA MET A 71 23.66 -3.12 -35.01
C MET A 71 24.53 -2.49 -33.90
N TYR A 72 25.42 -1.55 -34.23
CA TYR A 72 26.41 -1.01 -33.29
C TYR A 72 25.77 -0.35 -32.05
N VAL A 73 24.76 0.52 -32.26
CA VAL A 73 24.04 1.18 -31.16
C VAL A 73 23.25 0.18 -30.31
N ARG A 74 22.67 -0.86 -30.93
CA ARG A 74 21.92 -1.92 -30.25
C ARG A 74 22.83 -2.80 -29.39
N LEU A 75 24.02 -3.13 -29.88
CA LEU A 75 25.07 -3.82 -29.13
C LEU A 75 25.53 -3.01 -27.92
N LEU A 76 25.78 -1.71 -28.10
CA LEU A 76 26.16 -0.81 -27.02
C LEU A 76 25.05 -0.66 -25.96
N ASP A 77 23.78 -0.57 -26.36
CA ASP A 77 22.63 -0.50 -25.43
C ASP A 77 22.53 -1.77 -24.57
N ASN A 78 22.66 -2.94 -25.19
CA ASN A 78 22.65 -4.23 -24.51
C ASN A 78 23.86 -4.40 -23.58
N LEU A 79 25.05 -3.97 -24.01
CA LEU A 79 26.25 -4.00 -23.19
C LEU A 79 26.14 -3.03 -22.00
N ALA A 80 25.61 -1.81 -22.21
CA ALA A 80 25.36 -0.84 -21.15
C ALA A 80 24.34 -1.38 -20.12
N ALA A 81 23.25 -2.01 -20.58
CA ALA A 81 22.27 -2.65 -19.72
C ALA A 81 22.88 -3.83 -18.93
N THR A 82 23.81 -4.58 -19.52
CA THR A 82 24.50 -5.68 -18.85
C THR A 82 25.43 -5.19 -17.76
N TYR A 83 26.24 -4.15 -18.02
CA TYR A 83 27.06 -3.51 -16.99
C TYR A 83 26.20 -2.86 -15.89
N GLU A 84 25.05 -2.29 -16.23
CA GLU A 84 24.09 -1.74 -15.26
C GLU A 84 23.56 -2.84 -14.32
N LYS A 85 23.28 -4.05 -14.82
CA LYS A 85 22.84 -5.19 -14.01
C LYS A 85 23.97 -5.80 -13.16
N LEU A 86 25.21 -5.72 -13.64
CA LEU A 86 26.42 -6.08 -12.89
C LEU A 86 26.88 -4.99 -11.91
N ASN A 87 26.10 -3.90 -11.75
CA ASN A 87 26.40 -2.74 -10.92
C ASN A 87 27.71 -2.00 -11.29
N ASP A 88 28.27 -2.23 -12.47
CA ASP A 88 29.41 -1.47 -13.01
C ASP A 88 28.91 -0.23 -13.77
N LEU A 89 28.44 0.75 -13.00
CA LEU A 89 27.84 1.96 -13.55
C LEU A 89 28.84 2.80 -14.35
N LYS A 90 30.14 2.70 -14.08
CA LYS A 90 31.19 3.45 -14.82
C LYS A 90 31.32 2.95 -16.25
N ARG A 91 31.45 1.62 -16.44
CA ARG A 91 31.51 1.03 -17.78
C ARG A 91 30.16 1.12 -18.51
N ALA A 92 29.04 0.98 -17.79
CA ALA A 92 27.72 1.21 -18.36
C ALA A 92 27.58 2.62 -18.96
N LEU A 93 28.03 3.65 -18.23
CA LEU A 93 27.97 5.03 -18.69
C LEU A 93 28.86 5.26 -19.93
N ARG A 94 30.08 4.70 -19.95
CA ARG A 94 30.97 4.79 -21.12
C ARG A 94 30.33 4.15 -22.37
N SER A 95 29.76 2.96 -22.24
CA SER A 95 29.05 2.30 -23.35
C SER A 95 27.85 3.11 -23.84
N ALA A 96 27.08 3.72 -22.92
CA ALA A 96 25.95 4.56 -23.26
C ALA A 96 26.35 5.89 -23.93
N GLN A 97 27.48 6.50 -23.53
CA GLN A 97 28.01 7.71 -24.18
C GLN A 97 28.44 7.44 -25.62
N MET A 98 29.08 6.29 -25.88
CA MET A 98 29.42 5.86 -27.25
C MET A 98 28.18 5.70 -28.15
N MET A 99 26.99 5.42 -27.59
CA MET A 99 25.75 5.40 -28.37
C MET A 99 25.38 6.79 -28.90
N ILE A 100 25.60 7.84 -28.09
CA ILE A 100 25.33 9.23 -28.49
C ILE A 100 26.33 9.67 -29.56
N GLU A 101 27.59 9.26 -29.45
CA GLU A 101 28.62 9.54 -30.47
C GLU A 101 28.28 8.86 -31.81
N ALA A 102 27.77 7.63 -31.76
CA ALA A 102 27.41 6.87 -32.95
C ALA A 102 26.09 7.32 -33.58
N ASP A 103 25.11 7.75 -32.78
CA ASP A 103 23.79 8.18 -33.26
C ASP A 103 23.27 9.37 -32.41
N PRO A 104 23.73 10.61 -32.74
CA PRO A 104 23.45 11.79 -31.93
C PRO A 104 22.00 12.27 -31.93
N TYR A 105 21.17 11.80 -32.87
CA TYR A 105 19.76 12.19 -33.00
C TYR A 105 18.80 11.16 -32.42
N ASN A 106 19.31 10.01 -31.97
CA ASN A 106 18.51 8.96 -31.36
C ASN A 106 18.25 9.22 -29.87
N LEU A 107 17.01 9.57 -29.57
CA LEU A 107 16.56 9.92 -28.22
C LEU A 107 16.77 8.78 -27.21
N LYS A 108 16.77 7.52 -27.66
CA LYS A 108 17.00 6.35 -26.79
C LYS A 108 18.40 6.38 -26.15
N CYS A 109 19.41 6.89 -26.86
CA CYS A 109 20.78 7.01 -26.37
C CYS A 109 20.85 7.94 -25.15
N TYR A 110 20.22 9.12 -25.23
CA TYR A 110 20.12 10.07 -24.13
C TYR A 110 19.34 9.50 -22.94
N ILE A 111 18.28 8.73 -23.20
CA ILE A 111 17.51 8.08 -22.13
C ILE A 111 18.37 7.09 -21.34
N ARG A 112 19.19 6.28 -22.03
CA ARG A 112 20.10 5.32 -21.39
C ARG A 112 21.14 6.03 -20.53
N VAL A 113 21.81 7.06 -21.07
CA VAL A 113 22.81 7.86 -20.34
C VAL A 113 22.18 8.52 -19.11
N GLY A 114 21.02 9.16 -19.28
CA GLY A 114 20.32 9.82 -18.18
C GLY A 114 19.94 8.85 -17.05
N LYS A 115 19.46 7.65 -17.38
CA LYS A 115 19.11 6.63 -16.36
C LYS A 115 20.33 6.13 -15.59
N ILE A 116 21.46 5.92 -16.26
CA ILE A 116 22.70 5.51 -15.61
C ILE A 116 23.24 6.63 -14.70
N LEU A 117 23.16 7.90 -15.13
CA LEU A 117 23.54 9.05 -14.30
C LEU A 117 22.65 9.20 -13.06
N GLN A 118 21.35 8.98 -13.18
CA GLN A 118 20.44 8.93 -12.02
C GLN A 118 20.86 7.83 -11.03
N LYS A 119 21.24 6.64 -11.51
CA LYS A 119 21.76 5.55 -10.67
C LYS A 119 23.12 5.86 -10.02
N GLN A 120 23.90 6.76 -10.61
CA GLN A 120 25.12 7.31 -10.01
C GLN A 120 24.87 8.52 -9.10
N SER A 121 23.60 8.86 -8.83
CA SER A 121 23.20 10.06 -8.07
C SER A 121 23.67 11.38 -8.67
N LYS A 122 23.95 11.41 -9.98
CA LYS A 122 24.35 12.62 -10.74
C LYS A 122 23.16 13.24 -11.45
N ASP A 123 22.14 13.62 -10.68
CA ASP A 123 20.87 14.11 -11.21
C ASP A 123 21.03 15.39 -12.06
N LYS A 124 21.96 16.28 -11.71
CA LYS A 124 22.22 17.50 -12.50
C LYS A 124 22.69 17.17 -13.92
N ASP A 125 23.59 16.21 -14.06
CA ASP A 125 24.09 15.75 -15.35
C ASP A 125 22.99 15.00 -16.12
N ALA A 126 22.21 14.17 -15.42
CA ALA A 126 21.07 13.47 -16.02
C ALA A 126 20.05 14.44 -16.62
N TYR A 127 19.70 15.52 -15.89
CA TYR A 127 18.80 16.56 -16.37
C TYR A 127 19.30 17.21 -17.67
N ASN A 128 20.57 17.61 -17.69
CA ASN A 128 21.20 18.23 -18.85
C ASN A 128 21.18 17.29 -20.06
N VAL A 129 21.43 16.00 -19.86
CA VAL A 129 21.37 14.97 -20.90
C VAL A 129 19.95 14.82 -21.47
N TYR A 130 18.90 14.81 -20.64
CA TYR A 130 17.51 14.76 -21.13
C TYR A 130 17.12 16.01 -21.91
N VAL A 131 17.53 17.20 -21.43
CA VAL A 131 17.31 18.46 -22.15
C VAL A 131 18.00 18.43 -23.51
N GLN A 132 19.25 17.98 -23.56
CA GLN A 132 20.01 17.84 -24.80
C GLN A 132 19.35 16.86 -25.77
N GLY A 133 18.93 15.68 -25.28
CA GLY A 133 18.27 14.67 -26.10
C GLY A 133 16.95 15.17 -26.70
N LEU A 134 16.10 15.83 -25.91
CA LEU A 134 14.85 16.42 -26.38
C LEU A 134 15.09 17.54 -27.40
N ARG A 135 16.15 18.35 -27.22
CA ARG A 135 16.55 19.37 -28.20
C ARG A 135 16.96 18.73 -29.52
N LYS A 136 17.79 17.67 -29.47
CA LYS A 136 18.25 16.95 -30.66
C LYS A 136 17.12 16.24 -31.39
N ALA A 137 16.16 15.64 -30.67
CA ALA A 137 14.97 15.05 -31.27
C ALA A 137 14.10 16.11 -31.98
N ARG A 138 13.91 17.29 -31.38
CA ARG A 138 13.20 18.40 -32.05
C ARG A 138 13.94 18.90 -33.29
N GLU A 139 15.25 19.06 -33.20
CA GLU A 139 16.11 19.44 -34.32
C GLU A 139 15.99 18.43 -35.47
N ALA A 140 15.99 17.13 -35.17
CA ALA A 140 15.79 16.07 -36.16
C ALA A 140 14.45 16.18 -36.89
N HIS A 141 13.38 16.45 -36.14
CA HIS A 141 12.05 16.61 -36.70
C HIS A 141 11.91 17.87 -37.55
N GLN A 142 12.40 19.01 -37.06
CA GLN A 142 12.22 20.31 -37.72
C GLN A 142 13.11 20.49 -38.95
N ARG A 143 14.37 20.05 -38.87
CA ARG A 143 15.36 20.30 -39.92
C ARG A 143 15.41 19.19 -40.97
N PHE A 144 15.17 17.95 -40.56
CA PHE A 144 15.32 16.78 -41.44
C PHE A 144 14.01 16.02 -41.65
N SER A 145 12.89 16.50 -41.09
CA SER A 145 11.58 15.83 -41.15
C SER A 145 11.60 14.37 -40.68
N TRP A 146 12.53 14.01 -39.79
CA TRP A 146 12.64 12.65 -39.28
C TRP A 146 11.51 12.33 -38.30
N PRO A 147 10.94 11.10 -38.37
CA PRO A 147 9.90 10.69 -37.45
C PRO A 147 10.49 10.53 -36.05
N VAL A 148 9.94 11.28 -35.10
CA VAL A 148 10.31 11.17 -33.68
C VAL A 148 9.27 10.32 -32.96
N SER A 149 9.72 9.28 -32.27
CA SER A 149 8.83 8.44 -31.46
C SER A 149 8.22 9.25 -30.31
N LYS A 150 6.90 9.50 -30.37
CA LYS A 150 6.14 10.17 -29.29
C LYS A 150 6.37 9.51 -27.94
N ARG A 151 6.33 8.17 -27.90
CA ARG A 151 6.61 7.37 -26.70
C ARG A 151 7.99 7.68 -26.08
N LEU A 152 9.04 7.82 -26.88
CA LEU A 152 10.39 8.15 -26.36
C LEU A 152 10.47 9.60 -25.89
N VAL A 153 9.75 10.52 -26.54
CA VAL A 153 9.63 11.91 -26.10
C VAL A 153 8.95 11.97 -24.74
N ASP A 154 7.84 11.25 -24.56
CA ASP A 154 7.10 11.19 -23.30
C ASP A 154 7.97 10.61 -22.18
N ILE A 155 8.69 9.51 -22.44
CA ILE A 155 9.63 8.92 -21.48
C ILE A 155 10.75 9.91 -21.13
N ALA A 156 11.39 10.55 -22.12
CA ALA A 156 12.46 11.52 -21.85
C ALA A 156 11.94 12.76 -21.09
N GLN A 157 10.74 13.23 -21.40
CA GLN A 157 10.10 14.37 -20.74
C GLN A 157 9.69 14.03 -19.30
N GLN A 158 9.13 12.84 -19.07
CA GLN A 158 8.81 12.34 -17.73
C GLN A 158 10.08 12.20 -16.89
N GLN A 159 11.13 11.56 -17.43
CA GLN A 159 12.40 11.39 -16.72
C GLN A 159 13.07 12.73 -16.41
N LYS A 160 13.06 13.68 -17.36
CA LYS A 160 13.51 15.06 -17.13
C LYS A 160 12.75 15.72 -15.98
N ASN A 161 11.42 15.61 -15.96
CA ASN A 161 10.58 16.21 -14.92
C ASN A 161 10.86 15.58 -13.55
N ASN A 162 11.01 14.25 -13.48
CA ASN A 162 11.36 13.54 -12.24
C ASN A 162 12.72 13.99 -11.68
N VAL A 163 13.72 14.17 -12.55
CA VAL A 163 15.03 14.69 -12.14
C VAL A 163 14.92 16.16 -11.74
N LYS A 164 14.15 16.97 -12.46
CA LYS A 164 13.90 18.38 -12.15
C LYS A 164 13.30 18.56 -10.75
N THR A 165 12.30 17.75 -10.39
CA THR A 165 11.69 17.76 -9.06
C THR A 165 12.67 17.38 -7.94
N ARG A 166 13.73 16.61 -8.25
CA ARG A 166 14.80 16.30 -7.29
C ARG A 166 15.89 17.37 -7.21
N LEU A 167 16.03 18.20 -8.25
CA LEU A 167 17.04 19.27 -8.34
C LEU A 167 16.55 20.62 -7.85
N GLU A 168 15.24 20.87 -7.81
CA GLU A 168 14.70 22.14 -7.32
C GLU A 168 14.77 22.19 -5.77
N PRO A 169 15.54 23.12 -5.18
CA PRO A 169 15.42 23.40 -3.75
C PRO A 169 14.04 23.99 -3.49
N GLU A 170 13.37 23.55 -2.42
CA GLU A 170 12.02 23.96 -2.03
C GLU A 170 11.84 25.49 -2.10
N LYS A 171 11.23 25.96 -3.20
CA LYS A 171 10.65 27.29 -3.31
C LYS A 171 9.19 27.13 -3.70
N THR A 172 8.36 27.18 -2.65
CA THR A 172 7.00 27.74 -2.60
C THR A 172 6.24 27.91 -3.91
N GLY A 173 5.16 27.15 -4.04
CA GLY A 173 3.91 27.60 -4.66
C GLY A 173 3.70 27.19 -6.11
N GLU A 174 3.22 25.96 -6.34
CA GLU A 174 1.84 25.72 -6.82
C GLU A 174 1.57 24.23 -7.06
N LYS A 175 0.43 23.79 -6.50
CA LYS A 175 -0.35 22.57 -6.80
C LYS A 175 0.43 21.26 -7.01
N LEU A 176 1.16 20.85 -5.97
CA LEU A 176 1.10 19.45 -5.56
C LEU A 176 -0.34 19.13 -5.18
N GLU A 177 -0.97 18.20 -5.88
CA GLU A 177 -2.07 17.45 -5.30
C GLU A 177 -1.57 16.88 -3.97
N LYS A 178 -2.08 17.47 -2.90
CA LYS A 178 -1.86 16.98 -1.55
C LYS A 178 -2.23 15.50 -1.55
N ARG A 179 -1.33 14.67 -1.03
CA ARG A 179 -1.71 13.40 -0.43
C ARG A 179 -2.89 13.69 0.49
N HIS A 180 -4.09 13.37 0.04
CA HIS A 180 -5.22 13.18 0.92
C HIS A 180 -4.96 11.85 1.62
N LEU A 181 -4.62 11.92 2.91
CA LEU A 181 -4.83 10.78 3.79
C LEU A 181 -6.35 10.55 3.79
N ILE A 182 -6.78 9.50 3.10
CA ILE A 182 -8.19 9.13 3.00
C ILE A 182 -8.56 8.53 4.34
N ASP A 183 -9.41 9.24 5.09
CA ASP A 183 -10.11 8.72 6.26
C ASP A 183 -11.16 7.70 5.75
N PRO A 184 -11.19 6.44 6.25
CA PRO A 184 -12.16 5.42 5.83
C PRO A 184 -13.62 5.88 5.96
N ILE A 185 -13.89 6.89 6.79
CA ILE A 185 -15.21 7.47 7.00
C ILE A 185 -15.57 8.52 5.91
N GLU A 186 -14.58 9.20 5.31
CA GLU A 186 -14.83 10.18 4.25
C GLU A 186 -15.18 9.53 2.90
N GLU A 187 -14.63 8.36 2.59
CA GLU A 187 -14.87 7.68 1.31
C GLU A 187 -16.31 7.13 1.22
N ARG A 188 -16.88 6.65 2.34
CA ARG A 188 -18.30 6.25 2.43
C ARG A 188 -19.28 7.42 2.19
N LYS A 189 -18.90 8.66 2.53
CA LYS A 189 -19.74 9.85 2.32
C LYS A 189 -19.64 10.43 0.90
N ARG A 190 -18.54 10.17 0.17
CA ARG A 190 -18.35 10.68 -1.20
C ARG A 190 -19.15 9.94 -2.25
N VAL A 191 -19.47 8.66 -2.02
CA VAL A 191 -20.32 7.86 -2.92
C VAL A 191 -21.78 8.36 -2.94
N VAL A 192 -22.26 8.94 -1.84
CA VAL A 192 -23.66 9.43 -1.72
C VAL A 192 -23.87 10.83 -2.34
N LYS A 193 -22.80 11.59 -2.63
CA LYS A 193 -22.91 12.99 -3.10
C LYS A 193 -22.93 13.18 -4.62
N LYS A 194 -22.97 12.12 -5.43
CA LYS A 194 -23.04 12.25 -6.89
C LYS A 194 -24.42 12.60 -7.45
N SER A 195 -25.45 12.73 -6.61
CA SER A 195 -26.78 13.22 -7.04
C SER A 195 -27.17 14.47 -6.25
N ARG A 196 -26.80 15.65 -6.77
CA ARG A 196 -27.51 16.95 -6.66
C ARG A 196 -26.51 18.10 -6.81
N THR A 197 -26.28 18.48 -8.05
CA THR A 197 -25.77 19.82 -8.40
C THR A 197 -26.84 20.50 -9.22
N GLY A 198 -27.51 21.46 -8.60
CA GLY A 198 -28.38 22.44 -9.23
C GLY A 198 -28.46 23.62 -8.28
N THR A 199 -27.70 24.67 -8.55
CA THR A 199 -27.84 25.97 -7.91
C THR A 199 -28.93 26.74 -8.65
N PRO A 200 -29.95 27.28 -7.97
CA PRO A 200 -30.70 28.39 -8.50
C PRO A 200 -30.12 29.71 -7.97
N ASP A 201 -29.86 30.63 -8.88
CA ASP A 201 -29.82 32.06 -8.61
C ASP A 201 -31.22 32.50 -8.16
N VAL A 202 -31.33 33.17 -7.02
CA VAL A 202 -32.53 33.93 -6.67
C VAL A 202 -32.13 35.29 -6.11
N ALA A 203 -32.68 36.30 -6.77
CA ALA A 203 -32.56 37.71 -6.49
C ALA A 203 -33.15 38.10 -5.12
N ALA A 204 -32.68 39.25 -4.63
CA ALA A 204 -33.14 39.91 -3.43
C ALA A 204 -34.65 40.21 -3.47
N VAL A 205 -35.36 39.78 -2.43
CA VAL A 205 -36.67 40.31 -2.06
C VAL A 205 -36.62 40.67 -0.58
N ALA A 206 -36.93 41.94 -0.30
CA ALA A 206 -37.15 42.45 1.03
C ALA A 206 -38.53 42.01 1.52
N ASP A 207 -38.57 41.21 2.58
CA ASP A 207 -39.63 41.20 3.57
C ASP A 207 -39.08 40.51 4.82
N SER A 208 -39.31 41.10 5.99
CA SER A 208 -38.71 40.68 7.27
C SER A 208 -39.19 39.27 7.66
N PRO A 209 -38.37 38.21 7.57
CA PRO A 209 -38.76 36.91 8.05
C PRO A 209 -38.36 36.83 9.52
N SER A 210 -39.31 36.53 10.40
CA SER A 210 -38.98 36.13 11.76
C SER A 210 -37.99 34.98 11.69
N ASP A 211 -36.77 35.24 12.17
CA ASP A 211 -35.65 34.33 12.06
C ASP A 211 -35.98 33.01 12.80
N LEU A 212 -35.79 31.88 12.11
CA LEU A 212 -36.20 30.54 12.54
C LEU A 212 -35.72 30.19 13.97
N LEU A 213 -34.53 30.63 14.37
CA LEU A 213 -34.05 30.40 15.74
C LEU A 213 -34.86 31.17 16.80
N PHE A 214 -35.45 32.31 16.47
CA PHE A 214 -36.32 33.03 17.41
C PHE A 214 -37.72 32.41 17.52
N MET A 215 -38.12 31.58 16.56
CA MET A 215 -39.40 30.86 16.60
C MET A 215 -39.31 29.51 17.34
N ILE A 216 -38.10 29.00 17.56
CA ILE A 216 -37.87 27.67 18.12
C ILE A 216 -37.37 27.81 19.56
N PRO A 217 -37.96 27.09 20.54
CA PRO A 217 -37.45 27.02 21.90
C PRO A 217 -35.98 26.57 21.95
N PRO A 218 -35.11 27.22 22.75
CA PRO A 218 -33.68 26.89 22.82
C PRO A 218 -33.38 25.42 23.19
N GLU A 219 -34.30 24.78 23.92
CA GLU A 219 -34.23 23.38 24.32
C GLU A 219 -34.26 22.41 23.13
N LEU A 220 -34.79 22.84 21.98
CA LEU A 220 -34.81 22.05 20.75
C LEU A 220 -33.53 22.19 19.93
N TYR A 221 -32.66 23.17 20.22
CA TYR A 221 -31.42 23.35 19.45
C TYR A 221 -30.50 22.13 19.53
N PRO A 222 -30.26 21.51 20.71
CA PRO A 222 -29.52 20.26 20.80
C PRO A 222 -30.08 19.19 19.88
N ILE A 223 -31.41 19.00 19.85
CA ILE A 223 -32.07 17.95 19.05
C ILE A 223 -31.94 18.22 17.55
N ILE A 224 -32.11 19.47 17.12
CA ILE A 224 -32.05 19.86 15.71
C ILE A 224 -30.62 19.76 15.18
N PHE A 225 -29.66 20.30 15.94
CA PHE A 225 -28.29 20.48 15.48
C PHE A 225 -27.34 19.34 15.87
N GLU A 226 -27.76 18.36 16.69
CA GLU A 226 -26.95 17.18 17.03
C GLU A 226 -26.57 16.34 15.80
N SER A 227 -27.42 16.31 14.77
CA SER A 227 -27.15 15.60 13.51
C SER A 227 -26.09 16.27 12.63
N PHE A 228 -25.74 17.54 12.89
CA PHE A 228 -24.81 18.30 12.08
C PHE A 228 -23.36 17.88 12.38
N THR A 229 -22.53 17.84 11.35
CA THR A 229 -21.08 17.69 11.56
C THR A 229 -20.49 18.95 12.19
N ALA A 230 -19.35 18.82 12.88
CA ALA A 230 -18.64 19.98 13.45
C ALA A 230 -18.42 21.11 12.42
N LYS A 231 -18.11 20.76 11.17
CA LYS A 231 -17.92 21.73 10.08
C LYS A 231 -19.22 22.45 9.71
N GLU A 232 -20.34 21.73 9.69
CA GLU A 232 -21.65 22.32 9.41
C GLU A 232 -22.09 23.23 10.57
N LEU A 233 -21.91 22.79 11.83
CA LEU A 233 -22.16 23.63 13.00
C LEU A 233 -21.40 24.96 12.93
N PHE A 234 -20.09 24.92 12.64
CA PHE A 234 -19.31 26.16 12.50
C PHE A 234 -19.81 27.05 11.35
N ARG A 235 -20.27 26.50 10.23
CA ARG A 235 -20.88 27.29 9.15
C ARG A 235 -22.18 27.95 9.59
N VAL A 236 -23.01 27.25 10.35
CA VAL A 236 -24.27 27.76 10.88
C VAL A 236 -24.01 28.93 11.86
N THR A 237 -22.91 28.90 12.63
CA THR A 237 -22.52 30.05 13.47
C THR A 237 -22.10 31.31 12.69
N LEU A 238 -22.01 31.26 11.37
CA LEU A 238 -21.67 32.39 10.50
C LEU A 238 -22.90 33.05 9.86
N VAL A 239 -24.11 32.51 10.08
CA VAL A 239 -25.36 33.06 9.52
C VAL A 239 -25.59 34.49 10.02
N CYS A 240 -25.63 34.68 11.34
CA CYS A 240 -25.69 36.02 11.95
C CYS A 240 -25.15 36.00 13.39
N LYS A 241 -24.99 37.20 13.99
CA LYS A 241 -24.50 37.36 15.36
C LYS A 241 -25.42 36.70 16.40
N SER A 242 -26.74 36.71 16.16
CA SER A 242 -27.71 36.08 17.05
C SER A 242 -27.56 34.57 17.07
N TRP A 243 -27.54 33.93 15.90
CA TRP A 243 -27.30 32.49 15.76
C TRP A 243 -26.01 32.04 16.43
N ARG A 244 -24.94 32.81 16.21
CA ARG A 244 -23.66 32.56 16.85
C ARG A 244 -23.79 32.57 18.38
N LYS A 245 -24.44 33.59 18.95
CA LYS A 245 -24.61 33.69 20.40
C LYS A 245 -25.45 32.52 20.94
N SER A 246 -26.63 32.29 20.34
CA SER A 246 -27.57 31.26 20.77
C SER A 246 -26.97 29.86 20.72
N LEU A 247 -26.23 29.50 19.67
CA LEU A 247 -25.63 28.17 19.55
C LEU A 247 -24.44 27.97 20.50
N LEU A 248 -23.65 29.02 20.74
CA LEU A 248 -22.49 28.94 21.66
C LEU A 248 -22.92 28.86 23.14
N GLU A 249 -24.19 29.08 23.46
CA GLU A 249 -24.74 28.82 24.79
C GLU A 249 -24.95 27.32 25.08
N PHE A 250 -24.82 26.46 24.07
CA PHE A 250 -24.96 25.00 24.18
C PHE A 250 -23.64 24.27 23.84
N PRO A 251 -22.67 24.19 24.77
CA PRO A 251 -21.38 23.52 24.55
C PRO A 251 -21.50 22.05 24.10
N GLN A 252 -22.59 21.37 24.47
CA GLN A 252 -22.86 19.97 24.08
C GLN A 252 -23.00 19.77 22.57
N LEU A 253 -23.28 20.83 21.80
CA LEU A 253 -23.27 20.79 20.34
C LEU A 253 -21.84 20.63 19.79
N PHE A 254 -20.84 21.13 20.53
CA PHE A 254 -19.44 21.16 20.10
C PHE A 254 -18.61 20.13 20.89
N ARG A 255 -18.96 18.85 20.74
CA ARG A 255 -18.21 17.73 21.36
C ARG A 255 -17.09 17.17 20.48
N LYS A 256 -17.01 17.59 19.21
CA LYS A 256 -16.05 17.10 18.21
C LYS A 256 -15.21 18.22 17.63
N PHE A 257 -13.90 18.13 17.78
CA PHE A 257 -12.93 19.05 17.18
C PHE A 257 -11.96 18.29 16.29
N ILE A 258 -11.94 18.62 15.00
CA ILE A 258 -11.09 17.97 14.00
C ILE A 258 -10.21 19.02 13.34
N LEU A 259 -8.94 19.06 13.73
CA LEU A 259 -7.94 20.00 13.26
C LEU A 259 -6.96 19.30 12.31
N ASN A 260 -7.27 19.38 11.02
CA ASN A 260 -6.44 18.80 9.96
C ASN A 260 -5.45 19.83 9.40
N SER A 261 -4.15 19.51 9.37
CA SER A 261 -3.09 20.37 8.85
C SER A 261 -3.14 21.80 9.43
N CYS A 262 -3.15 21.89 10.76
CA CYS A 262 -3.31 23.13 11.53
C CYS A 262 -1.95 23.74 11.90
N SER A 263 -1.79 25.06 11.81
CA SER A 263 -0.61 25.73 12.38
C SER A 263 -0.73 25.90 13.89
N HIS A 264 0.40 26.11 14.57
CA HIS A 264 0.41 26.34 16.01
C HIS A 264 -0.47 27.51 16.45
N GLN A 265 -0.48 28.61 15.68
CA GLN A 265 -1.29 29.79 16.01
C GLN A 265 -2.80 29.50 15.86
N GLN A 266 -3.18 28.74 14.84
CA GLN A 266 -4.58 28.31 14.65
C GLN A 266 -5.03 27.39 15.79
N LEU A 267 -4.15 26.49 16.24
CA LEU A 267 -4.40 25.65 17.41
C LEU A 267 -4.63 26.50 18.66
N ILE A 268 -3.78 27.50 18.93
CA ILE A 268 -3.96 28.41 20.09
C ILE A 268 -5.34 29.09 20.03
N THR A 269 -5.72 29.61 18.87
CA THR A 269 -7.04 30.23 18.67
C THR A 269 -8.16 29.25 18.94
N CYS A 270 -8.04 28.00 18.48
CA CYS A 270 -9.01 26.95 18.76
C CYS A 270 -9.09 26.61 20.26
N CYS A 271 -7.95 26.42 20.94
CA CYS A 271 -7.93 26.16 22.38
C CYS A 271 -8.57 27.32 23.17
N ASN A 272 -8.28 28.58 22.80
CA ASN A 272 -8.89 29.75 23.43
C ASN A 272 -10.40 29.79 23.18
N PHE A 273 -10.85 29.44 21.98
CA PHE A 273 -12.27 29.30 21.65
C PHE A 273 -12.93 28.22 22.51
N MET A 274 -12.33 27.04 22.64
CA MET A 274 -12.84 25.97 23.50
C MET A 274 -12.93 26.41 24.96
N LEU A 275 -11.90 27.07 25.48
CA LEU A 275 -11.92 27.63 26.84
C LEU A 275 -13.04 28.67 27.03
N SER A 276 -13.31 29.50 26.02
CA SER A 276 -14.41 30.47 26.06
C SER A 276 -15.79 29.81 25.98
N LEU A 277 -15.91 28.71 25.24
CA LEU A 277 -17.16 27.98 25.04
C LEU A 277 -17.60 27.28 26.32
N TYR A 278 -16.66 26.60 27.00
CA TYR A 278 -17.00 25.76 28.15
C TYR A 278 -17.12 26.53 29.49
N LYS A 279 -16.93 27.86 29.51
CA LYS A 279 -17.08 28.85 30.62
C LYS A 279 -16.46 28.49 32.00
N ILE A 280 -16.67 27.28 32.50
CA ILE A 280 -16.21 26.66 33.75
C ILE A 280 -14.79 26.05 33.60
N ARG A 281 -14.13 26.19 32.44
CA ARG A 281 -12.81 25.59 32.14
C ARG A 281 -12.75 24.06 32.33
N ARG A 282 -13.89 23.37 32.40
CA ARG A 282 -14.03 21.92 32.34
C ARG A 282 -14.98 21.56 31.21
N GLY A 283 -14.57 20.64 30.36
CA GLY A 283 -15.36 20.22 29.20
C GLY A 283 -15.14 18.74 28.90
N SER A 284 -16.21 18.07 28.52
CA SER A 284 -16.17 16.67 28.06
C SER A 284 -16.35 16.63 26.56
N LEU A 285 -15.36 16.08 25.86
CA LEU A 285 -15.28 16.03 24.42
C LEU A 285 -15.32 14.58 23.95
N GLU A 286 -16.16 14.30 22.97
CA GLU A 286 -16.22 12.98 22.36
C GLU A 286 -14.98 12.72 21.51
N THR A 287 -14.52 13.71 20.74
CA THR A 287 -13.37 13.52 19.84
C THR A 287 -12.55 14.79 19.69
N PHE A 288 -11.24 14.65 19.88
CA PHE A 288 -10.25 15.66 19.54
C PHE A 288 -9.19 15.06 18.62
N LYS A 289 -9.11 15.59 17.39
CA LYS A 289 -8.12 15.21 16.38
C LYS A 289 -7.22 16.39 16.06
N PHE A 290 -5.92 16.18 16.13
CA PHE A 290 -4.91 17.17 15.77
C PHE A 290 -3.88 16.59 14.81
N SER A 291 -3.57 17.34 13.75
CA SER A 291 -2.43 17.11 12.87
C SER A 291 -1.77 18.45 12.54
N SER A 292 -0.45 18.50 12.66
CA SER A 292 0.31 19.72 12.39
C SER A 292 0.44 19.96 10.89
N LYS A 293 0.46 21.25 10.51
CA LYS A 293 0.86 21.68 9.16
C LYS A 293 2.39 21.65 8.98
N TYR A 294 3.13 21.90 10.06
CA TYR A 294 4.58 22.07 10.04
C TYR A 294 5.25 21.15 11.06
N ALA A 295 6.23 20.36 10.61
CA ALA A 295 6.97 19.42 11.45
C ALA A 295 7.60 20.07 12.70
N LYS A 296 8.21 21.25 12.52
CA LYS A 296 8.90 22.00 13.58
C LYS A 296 7.98 22.47 14.71
N GLU A 297 6.68 22.59 14.44
CA GLU A 297 5.69 23.09 15.40
C GLU A 297 5.00 21.97 16.18
N GLU A 298 5.24 20.70 15.85
CA GLU A 298 4.50 19.57 16.43
C GLU A 298 4.66 19.49 17.94
N LEU A 299 5.89 19.47 18.46
CA LEU A 299 6.15 19.36 19.90
C LEU A 299 5.48 20.52 20.67
N LYS A 300 5.70 21.75 20.22
CA LYS A 300 5.12 22.96 20.82
C LYS A 300 3.59 22.91 20.82
N SER A 301 3.00 22.38 19.75
CA SER A 301 1.56 22.24 19.60
C SER A 301 0.98 21.19 20.56
N VAL A 302 1.65 20.04 20.69
CA VAL A 302 1.27 19.01 21.67
C VAL A 302 1.40 19.56 23.10
N GLU A 303 2.49 20.23 23.44
CA GLU A 303 2.66 20.91 24.73
C GLU A 303 1.53 21.91 25.01
N THR A 304 1.05 22.62 23.99
CA THR A 304 -0.08 23.56 24.11
C THR A 304 -1.41 22.85 24.34
N ILE A 305 -1.65 21.72 23.68
CA ILE A 305 -2.84 20.89 23.91
C ILE A 305 -2.86 20.44 25.36
N PHE A 306 -1.79 19.81 25.83
CA PHE A 306 -1.72 19.28 27.18
C PHE A 306 -1.73 20.37 28.27
N SER A 307 -1.12 21.55 28.02
CA SER A 307 -1.15 22.65 28.99
C SER A 307 -2.49 23.39 29.04
N LYS A 308 -3.03 23.81 27.89
CA LYS A 308 -4.27 24.64 27.84
C LYS A 308 -5.54 23.82 28.01
N LEU A 309 -5.54 22.57 27.58
CA LEU A 309 -6.71 21.68 27.68
C LEU A 309 -6.55 20.64 28.80
N SER A 310 -5.69 20.91 29.79
CA SER A 310 -5.43 20.02 30.94
C SER A 310 -6.70 19.59 31.68
N ASN A 311 -7.69 20.49 31.83
CA ASN A 311 -8.96 20.24 32.51
C ASN A 311 -10.08 19.68 31.59
N PHE A 312 -9.74 19.25 30.37
CA PHE A 312 -10.69 18.64 29.45
C PHE A 312 -10.57 17.12 29.48
N HIS A 313 -11.72 16.46 29.34
CA HIS A 313 -11.80 15.01 29.17
C HIS A 313 -12.08 14.69 27.71
N PHE A 314 -11.38 13.69 27.19
CA PHE A 314 -11.55 13.23 25.81
C PHE A 314 -11.92 11.75 25.81
N GLU A 315 -13.02 11.37 25.17
CA GLU A 315 -13.32 9.96 24.94
C GLU A 315 -12.41 9.39 23.83
N ARG A 316 -12.15 10.18 22.79
CA ARG A 316 -11.23 9.85 21.69
C ARG A 316 -10.21 10.95 21.43
N LEU A 317 -8.93 10.58 21.43
CA LEU A 317 -7.81 11.45 21.13
C LEU A 317 -7.02 10.90 19.92
N ILE A 318 -6.88 11.72 18.89
CA ILE A 318 -6.11 11.38 17.68
C ILE A 318 -5.01 12.43 17.50
N LEU A 319 -3.75 12.02 17.63
CA LEU A 319 -2.59 12.90 17.46
C LEU A 319 -1.71 12.41 16.31
N SER A 320 -1.62 13.20 15.24
CA SER A 320 -0.70 12.95 14.14
C SER A 320 0.50 13.88 14.22
N VAL A 321 1.57 13.39 14.86
CA VAL A 321 2.77 14.17 15.23
C VAL A 321 4.06 13.33 15.05
N PRO A 322 4.42 12.98 13.80
CA PRO A 322 5.52 12.06 13.50
C PRO A 322 6.90 12.49 14.04
N ASN A 323 7.12 13.78 14.34
CA ASN A 323 8.36 14.29 14.92
C ASN A 323 8.35 14.33 16.45
N CYS A 324 7.21 14.04 17.08
CA CYS A 324 7.13 13.82 18.53
C CYS A 324 7.53 12.38 18.86
N THR A 325 8.31 12.22 19.94
CA THR A 325 8.76 10.89 20.36
C THR A 325 7.87 10.32 21.46
N THR A 326 7.90 8.99 21.64
CA THR A 326 7.31 8.33 22.81
C THR A 326 7.77 8.98 24.13
N SER A 327 9.04 9.42 24.23
CA SER A 327 9.55 10.11 25.42
C SER A 327 8.92 11.48 25.68
N HIS A 328 8.58 12.23 24.63
CA HIS A 328 7.89 13.51 24.78
C HIS A 328 6.46 13.30 25.29
N LEU A 329 5.74 12.34 24.69
CA LEU A 329 4.37 12.03 25.10
C LEU A 329 4.31 11.44 26.51
N ALA A 330 5.26 10.57 26.89
CA ALA A 330 5.34 10.05 28.24
C ALA A 330 5.39 11.17 29.31
N LYS A 331 6.24 12.18 29.10
CA LYS A 331 6.36 13.33 30.02
C LYS A 331 5.06 14.16 30.08
N LEU A 332 4.41 14.37 28.94
CA LEU A 332 3.20 15.20 28.85
C LEU A 332 1.97 14.50 29.43
N MET A 333 1.77 13.23 29.11
CA MET A 333 0.63 12.45 29.59
C MET A 333 0.73 12.16 31.09
N ARG A 334 1.94 11.89 31.60
CA ARG A 334 2.17 11.70 33.04
C ARG A 334 1.74 12.91 33.87
N SER A 335 1.96 14.12 33.36
CA SER A 335 1.60 15.36 34.05
C SER A 335 0.12 15.74 33.92
N ASN A 336 -0.64 15.09 33.04
CA ASN A 336 -2.01 15.49 32.67
C ASN A 336 -2.98 14.31 32.77
N THR A 337 -3.28 13.93 34.01
CA THR A 337 -4.12 12.77 34.33
C THR A 337 -5.56 12.90 33.84
N ASP A 338 -6.13 14.10 33.86
CA ASP A 338 -7.53 14.34 33.49
C ASP A 338 -7.83 14.05 32.03
N ILE A 339 -6.90 14.38 31.13
CA ILE A 339 -6.96 14.06 29.69
C ILE A 339 -6.99 12.53 29.48
N CYS A 340 -6.21 11.80 30.29
CA CYS A 340 -5.98 10.38 30.11
C CYS A 340 -7.05 9.49 30.77
N LYS A 341 -7.68 9.97 31.86
CA LYS A 341 -8.56 9.17 32.71
C LYS A 341 -9.82 8.65 32.00
N GLU A 342 -10.45 9.49 31.19
CA GLU A 342 -11.70 9.16 30.46
C GLU A 342 -11.45 8.65 29.03
N LEU A 343 -10.18 8.50 28.66
CA LEU A 343 -9.79 8.15 27.31
C LEU A 343 -10.10 6.69 27.00
N LYS A 344 -10.99 6.46 26.03
CA LYS A 344 -11.39 5.13 25.55
C LYS A 344 -10.67 4.77 24.25
N ASP A 345 -10.41 5.76 23.40
CA ASP A 345 -9.78 5.57 22.09
C ASP A 345 -8.56 6.49 21.93
N LEU A 346 -7.39 5.90 21.68
CA LEU A 346 -6.15 6.63 21.43
C LEU A 346 -5.56 6.21 20.09
N SER A 347 -5.37 7.17 19.17
CA SER A 347 -4.69 6.96 17.90
C SER A 347 -3.51 7.93 17.77
N LEU A 348 -2.31 7.40 17.53
CA LEU A 348 -1.06 8.14 17.56
C LEU A 348 -0.26 7.90 16.28
N VAL A 349 0.22 8.97 15.64
CA VAL A 349 1.31 8.91 14.66
C VAL A 349 2.53 9.60 15.27
N LEU A 350 3.60 8.87 15.53
CA LEU A 350 4.76 9.36 16.30
C LEU A 350 6.07 8.69 15.88
N SER A 351 7.19 9.17 16.45
CA SER A 351 8.50 8.55 16.35
C SER A 351 8.82 7.69 17.59
N PHE A 352 9.34 6.49 17.38
CA PHE A 352 9.67 5.56 18.46
C PHE A 352 11.08 5.80 19.01
N ARG A 353 11.19 5.94 20.33
CA ARG A 353 12.47 6.04 21.04
C ARG A 353 12.71 4.80 21.89
N ALA A 354 13.61 3.93 21.45
CA ALA A 354 13.91 2.63 22.06
C ALA A 354 14.78 2.67 23.33
N GLY A 355 15.13 3.84 23.87
CA GLY A 355 16.10 3.94 24.98
C GLY A 355 15.56 3.52 26.36
N LYS A 356 14.26 3.69 26.59
CA LYS A 356 13.53 3.31 27.81
C LYS A 356 12.11 2.90 27.42
N PRO A 357 11.38 2.16 28.29
CA PRO A 357 9.99 1.78 28.07
C PRO A 357 9.03 2.98 28.23
N TYR A 358 9.20 4.02 27.42
CA TYR A 358 8.41 5.24 27.48
C TYR A 358 6.93 4.98 27.17
N GLU A 359 6.65 3.95 26.38
CA GLU A 359 5.31 3.48 26.05
C GLU A 359 4.51 3.04 27.29
N ILE A 360 5.16 2.39 28.27
CA ILE A 360 4.53 2.01 29.54
C ILE A 360 4.19 3.27 30.35
N GLU A 361 5.15 4.18 30.47
CA GLU A 361 4.96 5.43 31.24
C GLU A 361 3.86 6.29 30.62
N MET A 362 3.85 6.41 29.29
CA MET A 362 2.88 7.18 28.50
C MET A 362 1.44 6.70 28.74
N LEU A 363 1.22 5.39 28.77
CA LEU A 363 -0.13 4.80 28.84
C LEU A 363 -0.57 4.49 30.27
N SER A 364 0.31 4.65 31.26
CA SER A 364 0.03 4.34 32.67
C SER A 364 -1.24 5.00 33.26
N GLN A 365 -1.63 6.16 32.71
CA GLN A 365 -2.81 6.92 33.18
C GLN A 365 -4.10 6.61 32.41
N CYS A 366 -4.03 5.80 31.35
CA CYS A 366 -5.15 5.52 30.43
C CYS A 366 -5.95 4.26 30.84
N ARG A 367 -6.49 4.22 32.06
CA ARG A 367 -7.12 3.00 32.62
C ARG A 367 -8.40 2.52 31.91
N ASN A 368 -9.09 3.42 31.22
CA ASN A 368 -10.35 3.14 30.52
C ASN A 368 -10.16 2.87 29.01
N LEU A 369 -8.90 2.69 28.57
CA LEU A 369 -8.57 2.55 27.16
C LEU A 369 -9.08 1.22 26.61
N ARG A 370 -9.94 1.31 25.59
CA ARG A 370 -10.51 0.16 24.86
C ARG A 370 -9.86 -0.02 23.50
N ARG A 371 -9.41 1.06 22.87
CA ARG A 371 -8.76 1.00 21.54
C ARG A 371 -7.47 1.80 21.53
N LEU A 372 -6.39 1.14 21.10
CA LEU A 372 -5.09 1.76 20.90
C LEU A 372 -4.61 1.51 19.47
N GLU A 373 -4.36 2.58 18.74
CA GLU A 373 -3.75 2.56 17.41
C GLU A 373 -2.47 3.39 17.42
N VAL A 374 -1.36 2.78 17.02
CA VAL A 374 -0.06 3.44 16.98
C VAL A 374 0.57 3.23 15.61
N LEU A 375 0.81 4.33 14.91
CA LEU A 375 1.61 4.39 13.70
C LEU A 375 2.99 4.96 14.03
N VAL A 376 4.03 4.15 13.87
CA VAL A 376 5.42 4.55 14.08
C VAL A 376 6.03 4.94 12.75
N ASP A 377 6.21 6.25 12.54
CA ASP A 377 6.77 6.77 11.28
C ASP A 377 8.30 6.68 11.22
N SER A 378 8.99 6.75 12.36
CA SER A 378 10.45 6.69 12.41
C SER A 378 10.96 6.19 13.77
N SER A 379 12.26 5.89 13.87
CA SER A 379 12.93 5.68 15.15
C SER A 379 14.13 6.60 15.32
N VAL A 380 14.25 7.23 16.49
CA VAL A 380 15.28 8.24 16.79
C VAL A 380 16.63 7.63 17.18
N VAL A 381 16.65 6.34 17.55
CA VAL A 381 17.88 5.64 17.91
C VAL A 381 18.10 4.51 16.90
N PRO A 382 19.25 4.47 16.18
CA PRO A 382 19.62 3.31 15.40
C PRO A 382 19.98 2.21 16.40
N VAL A 383 19.15 1.19 16.47
CA VAL A 383 19.34 0.12 17.43
C VAL A 383 19.53 -1.18 16.66
N ASP A 384 20.79 -1.59 16.53
CA ASP A 384 21.19 -2.97 16.21
C ASP A 384 21.04 -3.90 17.45
N SER A 385 20.37 -3.43 18.49
CA SER A 385 20.19 -4.11 19.78
C SER A 385 18.83 -3.73 20.39
N GLY A 386 17.74 -4.02 19.67
CA GLY A 386 16.38 -3.75 20.16
C GLY A 386 16.28 -4.47 21.48
N LEU A 387 16.03 -3.75 22.59
CA LEU A 387 16.11 -4.25 23.97
C LEU A 387 16.07 -5.78 24.04
N GLN A 388 17.25 -6.42 23.97
CA GLN A 388 17.42 -7.77 24.48
C GLN A 388 17.41 -7.61 25.99
N ARG A 389 16.25 -7.27 26.56
CA ARG A 389 16.01 -7.55 27.96
C ARG A 389 15.69 -9.02 28.00
N SER A 390 16.65 -9.78 28.52
CA SER A 390 16.46 -11.12 29.04
C SER A 390 15.07 -11.22 29.66
N SER A 391 14.28 -12.14 29.14
CA SER A 391 12.88 -12.46 29.44
C SER A 391 12.62 -12.95 30.88
N SER A 392 13.47 -12.61 31.84
CA SER A 392 13.43 -13.21 33.18
C SER A 392 12.94 -12.28 34.29
N PHE A 393 12.90 -10.95 34.11
CA PHE A 393 12.31 -10.06 35.12
C PHE A 393 11.81 -8.73 34.56
N ILE A 394 10.50 -8.50 34.61
CA ILE A 394 9.89 -7.17 34.48
C ILE A 394 9.54 -6.68 35.87
N GLU A 395 10.00 -5.46 36.21
CA GLU A 395 9.61 -4.85 37.49
C GLU A 395 8.07 -4.67 37.54
N PRO A 396 7.38 -4.96 38.66
CA PRO A 396 5.91 -4.89 38.73
C PRO A 396 5.31 -3.55 38.29
N ARG A 397 6.02 -2.44 38.50
CA ARG A 397 5.63 -1.09 38.03
C ARG A 397 5.60 -0.93 36.50
N MET A 398 6.19 -1.87 35.77
CA MET A 398 6.22 -1.89 34.32
C MET A 398 5.08 -2.73 33.71
N LEU A 399 4.24 -3.37 34.54
CA LEU A 399 3.08 -4.11 34.07
C LEU A 399 2.02 -3.15 33.50
N PRO A 400 1.49 -3.42 32.29
CA PRO A 400 0.51 -2.55 31.64
C PRO A 400 -0.90 -2.77 32.19
N THR A 401 -1.15 -2.35 33.44
CA THR A 401 -2.47 -2.46 34.10
C THR A 401 -3.58 -1.71 33.36
N TRP A 402 -3.23 -0.74 32.51
CA TRP A 402 -4.19 -0.03 31.66
C TRP A 402 -4.79 -0.91 30.55
N ALA A 403 -4.15 -2.03 30.22
CA ALA A 403 -4.54 -2.88 29.10
C ALA A 403 -5.61 -3.92 29.45
N GLU A 404 -6.06 -4.02 30.72
CA GLU A 404 -7.11 -4.98 31.15
C GLU A 404 -8.42 -4.83 30.34
N ASN A 405 -8.80 -3.58 30.03
CA ASN A 405 -10.02 -3.26 29.28
C ASN A 405 -9.80 -3.12 27.77
N LEU A 406 -8.60 -3.43 27.27
CA LEU A 406 -8.26 -3.20 25.87
C LEU A 406 -8.99 -4.21 24.98
N GLU A 407 -9.80 -3.72 24.04
CA GLU A 407 -10.58 -4.50 23.09
C GLU A 407 -9.93 -4.57 21.70
N SER A 408 -9.12 -3.56 21.33
CA SER A 408 -8.47 -3.45 20.03
C SER A 408 -7.07 -2.84 20.13
N PHE A 409 -6.08 -3.50 19.55
CA PHE A 409 -4.71 -3.00 19.45
C PHE A 409 -4.21 -3.06 18.01
N SER A 410 -3.68 -1.95 17.51
CA SER A 410 -3.11 -1.84 16.16
C SER A 410 -1.76 -1.14 16.21
N LEU A 411 -0.73 -1.78 15.65
CA LEU A 411 0.62 -1.24 15.51
C LEU A 411 1.06 -1.32 14.05
N THR A 412 1.34 -0.16 13.46
CA THR A 412 1.83 -0.05 12.07
C THR A 412 3.17 0.67 12.07
N CYS A 413 4.19 0.07 11.46
CA CYS A 413 5.53 0.66 11.37
C CYS A 413 5.95 0.89 9.92
N ASP A 414 6.71 1.97 9.69
CA ASP A 414 7.52 2.11 8.49
C ASP A 414 8.79 1.25 8.64
N GLN A 415 8.72 0.03 8.14
CA GLN A 415 9.78 -0.98 8.20
C GLN A 415 11.13 -0.48 7.63
N SER A 416 11.11 0.52 6.73
CA SER A 416 12.34 1.11 6.18
C SER A 416 13.11 1.95 7.21
N LYS A 417 12.41 2.49 8.22
CA LYS A 417 12.94 3.39 9.24
C LYS A 417 12.97 2.79 10.64
N VAL A 418 12.20 1.72 10.88
CA VAL A 418 12.09 1.06 12.19
C VAL A 418 12.63 -0.37 12.09
N ARG A 419 13.78 -0.64 12.73
CA ARG A 419 14.50 -1.92 12.64
C ARG A 419 14.17 -2.94 13.75
N GLY A 420 13.15 -2.68 14.57
CA GLY A 420 12.76 -3.56 15.67
C GLY A 420 11.25 -3.75 15.75
N PHE A 421 10.79 -4.32 16.87
CA PHE A 421 9.37 -4.46 17.20
C PHE A 421 9.04 -3.50 18.37
N PRO A 422 8.56 -2.28 18.07
CA PRO A 422 8.06 -1.35 19.09
C PRO A 422 6.97 -2.02 19.93
N PHE A 423 6.89 -1.68 21.22
CA PHE A 423 5.86 -2.20 22.11
C PHE A 423 5.89 -3.73 22.35
N LEU A 424 6.92 -4.47 21.89
CA LEU A 424 7.03 -5.92 22.13
C LEU A 424 6.96 -6.27 23.63
N THR A 425 7.70 -5.54 24.47
CA THR A 425 7.68 -5.72 25.93
C THR A 425 6.29 -5.53 26.53
N LEU A 426 5.48 -4.62 25.97
CA LEU A 426 4.10 -4.41 26.40
C LEU A 426 3.22 -5.59 26.01
N VAL A 427 3.24 -5.96 24.72
CA VAL A 427 2.38 -7.01 24.17
C VAL A 427 2.64 -8.36 24.84
N THR A 428 3.91 -8.66 25.11
CA THR A 428 4.32 -9.90 25.80
C THR A 428 3.84 -10.01 27.25
N HIS A 429 3.53 -8.89 27.90
CA HIS A 429 3.15 -8.81 29.31
C HIS A 429 1.79 -8.17 29.52
N PHE A 430 0.95 -8.13 28.49
CA PHE A 430 -0.43 -7.71 28.67
C PHE A 430 -1.12 -8.63 29.70
N PRO A 431 -1.84 -8.07 30.67
CA PRO A 431 -2.69 -8.87 31.54
C PRO A 431 -3.76 -9.57 30.70
N ALA A 432 -4.38 -10.61 31.28
CA ALA A 432 -5.59 -11.18 30.71
C ALA A 432 -6.58 -10.05 30.42
N ASN A 433 -6.97 -9.92 29.17
CA ASN A 433 -7.72 -8.77 28.68
C ASN A 433 -8.86 -9.20 27.76
N GLN A 434 -9.64 -8.22 27.32
CA GLN A 434 -10.78 -8.40 26.42
C GLN A 434 -10.39 -8.18 24.95
N LEU A 435 -9.10 -8.37 24.60
CA LEU A 435 -8.60 -8.03 23.28
C LEU A 435 -9.26 -8.92 22.22
N SER A 436 -10.08 -8.28 21.39
CA SER A 436 -10.83 -8.92 20.32
C SER A 436 -10.19 -8.73 18.95
N ARG A 437 -9.43 -7.65 18.76
CA ARG A 437 -8.74 -7.34 17.50
C ARG A 437 -7.29 -6.98 17.72
N LEU A 438 -6.40 -7.67 17.01
CA LEU A 438 -4.97 -7.44 17.03
C LEU A 438 -4.46 -7.22 15.60
N SER A 439 -3.82 -6.07 15.36
CA SER A 439 -3.15 -5.77 14.10
C SER A 439 -1.70 -5.38 14.32
N ILE A 440 -0.78 -6.06 13.65
CA ILE A 440 0.66 -5.76 13.70
C ILE A 440 1.19 -5.77 12.26
N THR A 441 1.68 -4.62 11.81
CA THR A 441 2.13 -4.44 10.42
C THR A 441 3.47 -3.72 10.35
N GLY A 442 4.38 -4.20 9.51
CA GLY A 442 5.66 -3.52 9.22
C GLY A 442 6.71 -3.61 10.34
N VAL A 443 6.55 -4.47 11.35
CA VAL A 443 7.52 -4.62 12.44
C VAL A 443 8.63 -5.61 12.09
N THR A 444 9.76 -5.57 12.80
CA THR A 444 10.84 -6.55 12.66
C THR A 444 10.90 -7.47 13.88
N PHE A 445 10.57 -8.75 13.69
CA PHE A 445 10.70 -9.80 14.71
C PHE A 445 12.17 -10.19 14.88
N SER A 446 12.57 -10.51 16.13
CA SER A 446 13.85 -11.16 16.39
C SER A 446 13.85 -12.57 15.79
N SER A 447 15.02 -13.05 15.38
CA SER A 447 15.20 -14.39 14.80
C SER A 447 15.09 -15.54 15.83
N GLU A 448 14.44 -15.30 16.96
CA GLU A 448 14.24 -16.29 18.01
C GLU A 448 13.07 -17.23 17.66
N ALA A 449 13.10 -18.45 18.21
CA ALA A 449 12.12 -19.50 17.90
C ALA A 449 10.69 -19.14 18.35
N ASN A 450 10.55 -18.25 19.33
CA ASN A 450 9.30 -17.96 20.04
C ASN A 450 8.67 -16.66 19.55
N GLN A 451 8.40 -16.57 18.25
CA GLN A 451 7.95 -15.32 17.62
C GLN A 451 6.55 -14.87 18.09
N PHE A 452 5.67 -15.83 18.40
CA PHE A 452 4.24 -15.58 18.63
C PHE A 452 3.68 -16.16 19.93
N ASP A 453 4.52 -16.73 20.80
CA ASP A 453 4.08 -17.40 22.05
C ASP A 453 3.19 -16.51 22.93
N TRP A 454 3.45 -15.20 22.92
CA TRP A 454 2.68 -14.19 23.64
C TRP A 454 1.22 -14.08 23.17
N LEU A 455 0.84 -14.65 22.02
CA LEU A 455 -0.55 -14.73 21.59
C LEU A 455 -1.41 -15.60 22.52
N ALA A 456 -0.80 -16.55 23.23
CA ALA A 456 -1.51 -17.40 24.19
C ALA A 456 -2.10 -16.61 25.37
N ASN A 457 -1.71 -15.34 25.55
CA ASN A 457 -2.27 -14.46 26.57
C ASN A 457 -3.64 -13.87 26.16
N PHE A 458 -4.15 -14.13 24.95
CA PHE A 458 -5.32 -13.45 24.39
C PHE A 458 -6.50 -14.37 24.04
N ASP A 459 -7.20 -14.86 25.07
CA ASP A 459 -8.31 -15.82 24.95
C ASP A 459 -9.56 -15.29 24.20
N HIS A 460 -9.66 -13.98 23.99
CA HIS A 460 -10.84 -13.30 23.43
C HIS A 460 -10.68 -12.86 21.97
N LEU A 461 -9.55 -13.20 21.31
CA LEU A 461 -9.26 -12.76 19.96
C LEU A 461 -10.30 -13.24 18.95
N ARG A 462 -10.79 -12.31 18.13
CA ARG A 462 -11.68 -12.54 16.99
C ARG A 462 -11.03 -12.20 15.67
N GLU A 463 -10.09 -11.27 15.65
CA GLU A 463 -9.41 -10.81 14.45
C GLU A 463 -7.91 -10.69 14.68
N ILE A 464 -7.12 -11.35 13.82
CA ILE A 464 -5.67 -11.20 13.75
C ILE A 464 -5.31 -10.67 12.37
N TRP A 465 -4.54 -9.58 12.34
CA TRP A 465 -3.99 -9.00 11.12
C TRP A 465 -2.48 -8.86 11.22
N PHE A 466 -1.74 -9.75 10.58
CA PHE A 466 -0.30 -9.68 10.42
C PHE A 466 0.08 -9.45 8.97
N GLU A 467 0.81 -8.39 8.71
CA GLU A 467 1.19 -8.01 7.35
C GLU A 467 2.61 -7.42 7.30
N ASN A 468 3.40 -7.87 6.33
CA ASN A 468 4.70 -7.27 6.00
C ASN A 468 5.63 -7.13 7.22
N ASN A 469 5.64 -8.15 8.09
CA ASN A 469 6.49 -8.17 9.27
C ASN A 469 7.78 -8.93 8.96
N LYS A 470 8.94 -8.27 9.12
CA LYS A 470 10.24 -8.87 8.83
C LYS A 470 10.55 -9.98 9.83
N GLY A 471 11.00 -11.13 9.33
CA GLY A 471 11.36 -12.27 10.16
C GLY A 471 10.18 -13.09 10.67
N ALA A 472 8.94 -12.61 10.54
CA ALA A 472 7.73 -13.36 10.85
C ALA A 472 7.45 -14.38 9.74
N SER A 473 7.35 -15.66 10.10
CA SER A 473 7.05 -16.72 9.13
C SER A 473 5.69 -17.37 9.38
N LEU A 474 4.98 -17.72 8.30
CA LEU A 474 3.71 -18.42 8.39
C LEU A 474 3.85 -19.77 9.10
N MET A 475 4.95 -20.49 8.84
CA MET A 475 5.24 -21.78 9.44
C MET A 475 5.30 -21.71 10.97
N VAL A 476 6.01 -20.71 11.53
CA VAL A 476 6.12 -20.54 12.99
C VAL A 476 4.77 -20.14 13.58
N PHE A 477 4.01 -19.27 12.89
CA PHE A 477 2.67 -18.91 13.33
C PHE A 477 1.71 -20.11 13.38
N MET A 478 1.75 -20.97 12.36
CA MET A 478 0.93 -22.18 12.31
C MET A 478 1.32 -23.18 13.40
N ARG A 479 2.60 -23.33 13.72
CA ARG A 479 3.03 -24.14 14.89
C ARG A 479 2.44 -23.62 16.19
N VAL A 480 2.35 -22.30 16.39
CA VAL A 480 1.71 -21.75 17.59
C VAL A 480 0.21 -22.06 17.62
N LEU A 481 -0.48 -21.99 16.48
CA LEU A 481 -1.89 -22.41 16.38
C LEU A 481 -2.09 -23.92 16.58
N ARG A 482 -1.07 -24.73 16.35
CA ARG A 482 -1.08 -26.16 16.63
C ARG A 482 -0.81 -26.45 18.12
N ASP A 483 0.18 -25.79 18.69
CA ASP A 483 0.73 -26.17 19.99
C ASP A 483 -0.03 -25.51 21.15
N TYR A 484 -0.73 -24.40 20.92
CA TYR A 484 -1.42 -23.62 21.96
C TYR A 484 -2.89 -23.32 21.62
N PRO A 485 -3.81 -23.38 22.61
CA PRO A 485 -5.17 -22.88 22.45
C PRO A 485 -5.18 -21.34 22.56
N LEU A 486 -5.16 -20.64 21.43
CA LEU A 486 -5.13 -19.17 21.40
C LEU A 486 -6.49 -18.55 21.69
N SER A 487 -7.49 -18.89 20.89
CA SER A 487 -8.84 -18.37 21.04
C SER A 487 -9.82 -19.24 20.27
N ARG A 488 -10.89 -19.66 20.96
CA ARG A 488 -12.04 -20.34 20.35
C ARG A 488 -13.03 -19.37 19.72
N LYS A 489 -12.65 -18.11 19.48
CA LYS A 489 -13.52 -17.06 18.96
C LYS A 489 -12.95 -16.40 17.70
N LEU A 490 -11.88 -16.94 17.12
CA LEU A 490 -11.23 -16.36 15.95
C LEU A 490 -12.15 -16.44 14.72
N GLU A 491 -12.57 -15.28 14.22
CA GLU A 491 -13.47 -15.11 13.08
C GLU A 491 -12.72 -14.66 11.83
N LYS A 492 -11.61 -13.93 11.98
CA LYS A 492 -10.84 -13.33 10.88
C LYS A 492 -9.34 -13.53 11.06
N LEU A 493 -8.68 -14.04 10.03
CA LEU A 493 -7.23 -14.23 10.00
C LEU A 493 -6.64 -13.64 8.73
N THR A 494 -5.79 -12.63 8.89
CA THR A 494 -4.93 -12.10 7.82
C THR A 494 -3.47 -12.35 8.18
N PHE A 495 -2.76 -13.08 7.32
CA PHE A 495 -1.32 -13.32 7.46
C PHE A 495 -0.62 -13.16 6.11
N ARG A 496 0.14 -12.06 5.96
CA ARG A 496 0.87 -11.73 4.73
C ARG A 496 2.34 -11.52 5.04
N GLU A 497 3.20 -12.32 4.43
CA GLU A 497 4.64 -12.31 4.75
C GLU A 497 5.36 -11.12 4.10
N ASP A 498 6.43 -10.65 4.74
CA ASP A 498 7.33 -9.64 4.18
C ASP A 498 8.20 -10.21 3.05
N CYS A 499 8.71 -11.43 3.26
CA CYS A 499 9.53 -12.16 2.32
C CYS A 499 9.29 -13.66 2.48
N ILE A 500 9.13 -14.34 1.35
CA ILE A 500 8.87 -15.79 1.30
C ILE A 500 10.22 -16.50 1.14
N SER A 501 10.60 -17.29 2.14
CA SER A 501 11.90 -18.00 2.17
C SER A 501 11.79 -19.52 1.97
N GLY A 502 10.61 -20.11 2.21
CA GLY A 502 10.36 -21.55 2.10
C GLY A 502 8.89 -21.86 1.90
N ARG A 503 8.56 -23.14 1.70
CA ARG A 503 7.20 -23.66 1.52
C ARG A 503 6.62 -24.12 2.86
N THR A 504 5.32 -23.90 3.08
CA THR A 504 4.59 -24.32 4.27
C THR A 504 3.46 -25.29 3.89
N ASP A 505 3.56 -26.56 4.30
CA ASP A 505 2.63 -27.64 3.91
C ASP A 505 1.57 -28.03 4.95
N LEU A 506 1.67 -27.49 6.18
CA LEU A 506 0.90 -27.87 7.38
C LEU A 506 0.98 -29.38 7.72
N GLU A 507 0.72 -29.75 8.97
CA GLU A 507 0.74 -31.15 9.42
C GLU A 507 -0.54 -31.90 9.01
N GLU A 508 -0.63 -33.21 9.25
CA GLU A 508 -1.86 -33.99 9.07
C GLU A 508 -2.79 -33.90 10.28
N THR A 509 -4.06 -34.27 10.10
CA THR A 509 -5.08 -34.20 11.16
C THR A 509 -4.78 -35.08 12.38
N SER A 510 -3.96 -36.12 12.25
CA SER A 510 -3.50 -36.91 13.40
C SER A 510 -2.60 -36.12 14.34
N ASP A 511 -1.87 -35.14 13.82
CA ASP A 511 -0.88 -34.33 14.56
C ASP A 511 -1.41 -32.90 14.83
N SER A 512 -2.69 -32.64 14.53
CA SER A 512 -3.33 -31.33 14.57
C SER A 512 -3.86 -30.95 15.95
N TYR A 513 -2.98 -30.93 16.96
CA TYR A 513 -3.33 -30.36 18.26
C TYR A 513 -3.84 -28.92 18.04
N PHE A 514 -4.92 -28.51 18.72
CA PHE A 514 -5.59 -27.20 18.71
C PHE A 514 -5.95 -26.48 17.39
N TYR A 515 -5.55 -26.93 16.19
CA TYR A 515 -5.94 -26.29 14.93
C TYR A 515 -7.46 -26.21 14.80
N ARG A 516 -8.17 -27.32 15.08
CA ARG A 516 -9.64 -27.33 15.06
C ARG A 516 -10.23 -26.36 16.07
N ASP A 517 -9.71 -26.35 17.31
CA ASP A 517 -10.19 -25.46 18.36
C ASP A 517 -10.02 -23.98 18.02
N ASN A 518 -8.86 -23.63 17.45
CA ASN A 518 -8.48 -22.26 17.11
C ASN A 518 -9.13 -21.74 15.82
N LEU A 519 -9.42 -22.61 14.85
CA LEU A 519 -9.81 -22.22 13.50
C LEU A 519 -11.28 -22.53 13.14
N GLN A 520 -12.02 -23.26 13.98
CA GLN A 520 -13.41 -23.67 13.70
C GLN A 520 -14.40 -22.52 13.43
N HIS A 521 -14.17 -21.33 14.00
CA HIS A 521 -15.07 -20.17 13.84
C HIS A 521 -14.65 -19.19 12.76
N LEU A 522 -13.58 -19.50 12.00
CA LEU A 522 -13.11 -18.62 10.94
C LEU A 522 -14.16 -18.42 9.86
N ARG A 523 -14.32 -17.17 9.46
CA ARG A 523 -15.19 -16.71 8.38
C ARG A 523 -14.38 -16.06 7.26
N GLU A 524 -13.29 -15.40 7.61
CA GLU A 524 -12.42 -14.70 6.67
C GLU A 524 -10.98 -15.17 6.82
N ILE A 525 -10.39 -15.64 5.71
CA ILE A 525 -9.00 -16.07 5.64
C ILE A 525 -8.30 -15.28 4.53
N ASP A 526 -7.24 -14.58 4.90
CA ASP A 526 -6.37 -13.87 3.98
C ASP A 526 -4.92 -14.31 4.14
N LEU A 527 -4.45 -15.10 3.17
CA LEU A 527 -3.09 -15.64 3.12
C LEU A 527 -2.30 -15.03 1.97
N MET A 528 -2.68 -13.83 1.51
CA MET A 528 -2.07 -13.23 0.33
C MET A 528 -0.58 -13.02 0.52
N GLY A 529 0.24 -13.44 -0.46
CA GLY A 529 1.69 -13.26 -0.39
C GLY A 529 2.34 -14.08 0.73
N SER A 530 1.82 -15.26 1.01
CA SER A 530 2.37 -16.19 1.99
C SER A 530 3.00 -17.42 1.35
N SER A 531 3.76 -18.15 2.17
CA SER A 531 4.49 -19.40 1.85
C SER A 531 3.62 -20.65 1.78
N ILE A 532 2.30 -20.52 1.95
CA ILE A 532 1.38 -21.66 1.97
C ILE A 532 1.38 -22.42 0.63
N SER A 533 1.42 -23.74 0.69
CA SER A 533 1.35 -24.62 -0.49
C SER A 533 -0.08 -25.09 -0.77
N GLY A 534 -0.29 -25.72 -1.93
CA GLY A 534 -1.58 -26.35 -2.26
C GLY A 534 -2.00 -27.42 -1.25
N LEU A 535 -1.07 -28.28 -0.81
CA LEU A 535 -1.29 -29.25 0.26
C LEU A 535 -1.58 -28.57 1.60
N GLY A 536 -0.86 -27.49 1.90
CA GLY A 536 -1.11 -26.66 3.08
C GLY A 536 -2.53 -26.11 3.11
N ILE A 537 -3.06 -25.61 1.99
CA ILE A 537 -4.46 -25.18 1.89
C ILE A 537 -5.42 -26.35 2.08
N SER A 538 -5.20 -27.50 1.44
CA SER A 538 -6.06 -28.67 1.63
C SER A 538 -6.10 -29.15 3.08
N ARG A 539 -4.94 -29.17 3.76
CA ARG A 539 -4.84 -29.50 5.18
C ARG A 539 -5.51 -28.44 6.04
N LEU A 540 -5.30 -27.15 5.76
CA LEU A 540 -5.97 -26.04 6.45
C LEU A 540 -7.49 -26.23 6.40
N LEU A 541 -8.05 -26.47 5.22
CA LEU A 541 -9.48 -26.66 5.02
C LEU A 541 -10.03 -27.84 5.84
N SER A 542 -9.24 -28.90 6.06
CA SER A 542 -9.64 -30.05 6.90
C SER A 542 -9.82 -29.70 8.38
N TYR A 543 -9.23 -28.59 8.83
CA TYR A 543 -9.33 -28.07 10.20
C TYR A 543 -10.50 -27.11 10.40
N LEU A 544 -11.03 -26.55 9.30
CA LEU A 544 -12.09 -25.57 9.34
C LEU A 544 -13.47 -26.22 9.41
N GLN A 545 -14.46 -25.43 9.79
CA GLN A 545 -15.87 -25.77 9.61
C GLN A 545 -16.30 -25.28 8.20
N PRO A 546 -16.61 -26.18 7.26
CA PRO A 546 -16.91 -25.82 5.87
C PRO A 546 -18.00 -24.74 5.72
N ASN A 547 -18.98 -24.77 6.62
CA ASN A 547 -20.15 -23.90 6.56
C ASN A 547 -19.88 -22.47 7.07
N ASN A 548 -18.71 -22.17 7.63
CA ASN A 548 -18.42 -20.88 8.26
C ASN A 548 -17.67 -19.91 7.33
N ILE A 549 -16.86 -20.43 6.40
CA ILE A 549 -16.02 -19.60 5.55
C ILE A 549 -16.86 -18.80 4.55
N ARG A 550 -16.57 -17.50 4.44
CA ARG A 550 -17.25 -16.52 3.58
C ARG A 550 -16.29 -15.74 2.70
N VAL A 551 -15.08 -15.47 3.19
CA VAL A 551 -14.05 -14.74 2.43
C VAL A 551 -12.76 -15.54 2.42
N PHE A 552 -12.19 -15.71 1.23
CA PHE A 552 -10.90 -16.38 1.07
C PHE A 552 -10.00 -15.59 0.11
N ASN A 553 -8.79 -15.24 0.55
CA ASN A 553 -7.77 -14.58 -0.26
C ASN A 553 -6.52 -15.47 -0.41
N LEU A 554 -6.23 -15.84 -1.65
CA LEU A 554 -5.06 -16.65 -2.06
C LEU A 554 -4.13 -15.89 -3.02
N GLY A 555 -4.24 -14.56 -3.09
CA GLY A 555 -3.43 -13.77 -3.99
C GLY A 555 -1.92 -13.92 -3.77
N ASP A 556 -1.11 -13.78 -4.82
CA ASP A 556 0.36 -13.74 -4.75
C ASP A 556 1.02 -14.92 -3.98
N CYS A 557 0.39 -16.10 -3.96
CA CYS A 557 0.92 -17.30 -3.29
C CYS A 557 1.76 -18.15 -4.28
N PRO A 558 3.10 -18.19 -4.17
CA PRO A 558 3.97 -18.78 -5.20
C PRO A 558 4.01 -20.31 -5.19
N PHE A 559 3.62 -20.96 -4.09
CA PHE A 559 3.66 -22.43 -3.95
C PHE A 559 2.32 -23.10 -4.21
N ILE A 560 1.37 -22.39 -4.83
CA ILE A 560 0.09 -22.94 -5.26
C ILE A 560 0.13 -23.14 -6.77
N LYS A 561 -0.26 -24.34 -7.23
CA LYS A 561 -0.56 -24.68 -8.61
C LYS A 561 -1.98 -25.20 -8.67
N LEU A 562 -2.77 -24.78 -9.65
CA LEU A 562 -4.14 -25.24 -9.81
C LEU A 562 -4.19 -26.39 -10.83
N GLN A 563 -4.64 -27.57 -10.40
CA GLN A 563 -4.79 -28.73 -11.28
C GLN A 563 -6.06 -29.52 -10.93
N ARG A 564 -6.52 -30.40 -11.82
CA ARG A 564 -7.78 -31.12 -11.62
C ARG A 564 -7.73 -32.09 -10.43
N THR A 565 -6.71 -32.94 -10.40
CA THR A 565 -6.53 -33.97 -9.37
C THR A 565 -5.42 -33.56 -8.41
N GLN A 566 -5.62 -33.88 -7.13
CA GLN A 566 -4.57 -33.72 -6.14
C GLN A 566 -3.51 -34.81 -6.36
N SER A 567 -2.24 -34.43 -6.41
CA SER A 567 -1.13 -35.37 -6.49
C SER A 567 -0.59 -35.62 -5.09
N SER A 568 -0.42 -36.88 -4.70
CA SER A 568 0.23 -37.25 -3.43
C SER A 568 1.72 -36.90 -3.40
N THR A 569 2.33 -36.64 -4.57
CA THR A 569 3.76 -36.34 -4.69
C THR A 569 4.07 -34.86 -4.88
N ASP A 570 3.12 -34.05 -5.41
CA ASP A 570 3.31 -32.60 -5.60
C ASP A 570 2.49 -31.80 -4.58
N CYS A 571 3.15 -31.42 -3.48
CA CYS A 571 2.53 -30.62 -2.41
C CYS A 571 2.09 -29.22 -2.86
N CYS A 572 2.52 -28.74 -4.04
CA CYS A 572 2.09 -27.42 -4.52
C CYS A 572 0.70 -27.46 -5.18
N VAL A 573 0.16 -28.65 -5.49
CA VAL A 573 -1.10 -28.78 -6.22
C VAL A 573 -2.30 -28.53 -5.30
N LEU A 574 -3.17 -27.61 -5.71
CA LEU A 574 -4.49 -27.36 -5.14
C LEU A 574 -5.55 -27.68 -6.20
N SER A 575 -6.49 -28.55 -5.85
CA SER A 575 -7.61 -28.90 -6.73
C SER A 575 -8.77 -27.93 -6.53
N PRO A 576 -9.22 -27.18 -7.56
CA PRO A 576 -10.38 -26.30 -7.46
C PRO A 576 -11.65 -27.02 -6.98
N TYR A 577 -11.87 -28.26 -7.43
CA TYR A 577 -12.99 -29.10 -6.99
C TYR A 577 -12.97 -29.34 -5.47
N HIS A 578 -11.85 -29.87 -4.95
CA HIS A 578 -11.72 -30.17 -3.51
C HIS A 578 -11.76 -28.90 -2.66
N PHE A 579 -11.16 -27.81 -3.17
CA PHE A 579 -11.20 -26.51 -2.51
C PHE A 579 -12.65 -26.01 -2.36
N LEU A 580 -13.40 -25.93 -3.47
CA LEU A 580 -14.73 -25.33 -3.48
C LEU A 580 -15.77 -26.15 -2.70
N ILE A 581 -15.69 -27.48 -2.74
CA ILE A 581 -16.53 -28.36 -1.91
C ILE A 581 -16.29 -28.13 -0.41
N SER A 582 -15.07 -27.77 -0.03
CA SER A 582 -14.72 -27.49 1.36
C SER A 582 -15.19 -26.11 1.83
N VAL A 583 -15.57 -25.21 0.92
CA VAL A 583 -16.07 -23.85 1.23
C VAL A 583 -17.34 -23.48 0.43
N PRO A 584 -18.45 -24.23 0.58
CA PRO A 584 -19.62 -24.09 -0.29
C PRO A 584 -20.38 -22.76 -0.15
N TYR A 585 -20.15 -22.03 0.94
CA TYR A 585 -20.79 -20.74 1.23
C TYR A 585 -19.86 -19.54 0.97
N LEU A 586 -18.84 -19.72 0.14
CA LEU A 586 -17.90 -18.64 -0.20
C LEU A 586 -18.63 -17.47 -0.87
N GLU A 587 -18.58 -16.29 -0.23
CA GLU A 587 -19.19 -15.05 -0.73
C GLU A 587 -18.18 -14.15 -1.46
N SER A 588 -16.91 -14.16 -1.05
CA SER A 588 -15.86 -13.34 -1.66
C SER A 588 -14.61 -14.17 -1.91
N PHE A 589 -14.20 -14.26 -3.17
CA PHE A 589 -12.99 -14.97 -3.56
C PHE A 589 -11.98 -14.00 -4.16
N LEU A 590 -10.82 -13.89 -3.50
CA LEU A 590 -9.77 -12.95 -3.87
C LEU A 590 -8.55 -13.72 -4.36
N LEU A 591 -8.21 -13.52 -5.64
CA LEU A 591 -7.10 -14.16 -6.34
C LEU A 591 -6.15 -13.15 -7.01
N PRO A 592 -5.83 -11.99 -6.39
CA PRO A 592 -5.00 -11.00 -7.06
C PRO A 592 -3.56 -11.50 -7.26
N GLN A 593 -2.98 -11.29 -8.44
CA GLN A 593 -1.58 -11.63 -8.73
C GLN A 593 -1.24 -13.11 -8.46
N LEU A 594 -2.19 -14.03 -8.66
CA LEU A 594 -1.96 -15.46 -8.49
C LEU A 594 -1.33 -16.03 -9.77
N GLY A 595 -0.02 -16.25 -9.76
CA GLY A 595 0.71 -16.74 -10.95
C GLY A 595 0.23 -18.09 -11.51
N ALA A 596 -0.51 -18.88 -10.73
CA ALA A 596 -1.14 -20.11 -11.17
C ALA A 596 -2.40 -19.89 -12.03
N LEU A 597 -2.94 -18.68 -12.08
CA LEU A 597 -4.22 -18.39 -12.71
C LEU A 597 -4.05 -17.97 -14.17
N ASN A 598 -4.61 -18.80 -15.06
CA ASN A 598 -4.66 -18.64 -16.52
C ASN A 598 -5.97 -19.20 -17.07
N ASP A 599 -6.19 -19.09 -18.38
CA ASP A 599 -7.42 -19.56 -19.04
C ASP A 599 -7.75 -21.04 -18.79
N ASP A 600 -6.76 -21.93 -18.77
CA ASP A 600 -6.99 -23.36 -18.55
C ASP A 600 -7.42 -23.63 -17.11
N THR A 601 -6.80 -22.96 -16.14
CA THR A 601 -7.21 -23.06 -14.73
C THR A 601 -8.55 -22.39 -14.46
N MET A 602 -8.89 -21.32 -15.19
CA MET A 602 -10.22 -20.71 -15.14
C MET A 602 -11.30 -21.67 -15.62
N LYS A 603 -11.04 -22.47 -16.67
CA LYS A 603 -11.97 -23.53 -17.10
C LYS A 603 -12.21 -24.58 -16.02
N LEU A 604 -11.23 -24.87 -15.16
CA LEU A 604 -11.44 -25.74 -14.01
C LEU A 604 -12.44 -25.13 -13.02
N PHE A 605 -12.35 -23.83 -12.75
CA PHE A 605 -13.37 -23.15 -11.93
C PHE A 605 -14.74 -23.09 -12.63
N THR A 606 -14.78 -22.96 -13.96
CA THR A 606 -16.02 -23.00 -14.74
C THR A 606 -16.74 -24.35 -14.60
N GLN A 607 -16.02 -25.46 -14.48
CA GLN A 607 -16.61 -26.79 -14.24
C GLN A 607 -17.25 -26.90 -12.85
N GLU A 608 -16.81 -26.07 -11.91
CA GLU A 608 -17.18 -26.13 -10.49
C GLU A 608 -18.10 -24.99 -10.04
N VAL A 609 -18.74 -24.28 -10.98
CA VAL A 609 -19.66 -23.16 -10.67
C VAL A 609 -20.84 -23.57 -9.78
N GLY A 610 -21.22 -24.85 -9.80
CA GLY A 610 -22.22 -25.41 -8.88
C GLY A 610 -21.86 -25.27 -7.40
N ASN A 611 -20.57 -25.19 -7.08
CA ASN A 611 -20.09 -24.97 -5.70
C ASN A 611 -19.94 -23.48 -5.35
N LEU A 612 -20.31 -22.56 -6.25
CA LEU A 612 -20.13 -21.11 -6.11
C LEU A 612 -21.47 -20.35 -6.04
N GLU A 613 -22.53 -20.98 -5.56
CA GLU A 613 -23.88 -20.40 -5.51
C GLU A 613 -23.96 -19.07 -4.73
N ASN A 614 -23.13 -18.94 -3.69
CA ASN A 614 -23.12 -17.80 -2.78
C ASN A 614 -22.14 -16.68 -3.20
N LEU A 615 -21.38 -16.87 -4.29
CA LEU A 615 -20.27 -15.96 -4.66
C LEU A 615 -20.78 -14.58 -5.09
N LYS A 616 -20.52 -13.54 -4.30
CA LYS A 616 -20.92 -12.15 -4.61
C LYS A 616 -19.78 -11.35 -5.21
N ASN A 617 -18.57 -11.53 -4.68
CA ASN A 617 -17.40 -10.73 -5.02
C ASN A 617 -16.28 -11.63 -5.57
N LEU A 618 -15.72 -11.25 -6.72
CA LEU A 618 -14.57 -11.92 -7.31
C LEU A 618 -13.47 -10.90 -7.65
N ASP A 619 -12.28 -11.12 -7.14
CA ASP A 619 -11.10 -10.31 -7.48
C ASP A 619 -10.09 -11.15 -8.25
N LEU A 620 -9.93 -10.86 -9.54
CA LEU A 620 -8.96 -11.47 -10.44
C LEU A 620 -7.87 -10.48 -10.87
N SER A 621 -7.73 -9.35 -10.19
CA SER A 621 -6.82 -8.28 -10.60
C SER A 621 -5.35 -8.73 -10.64
N LEU A 622 -4.55 -8.05 -11.48
CA LEU A 622 -3.12 -8.32 -11.69
C LEU A 622 -2.79 -9.74 -12.18
N ASN A 623 -3.72 -10.42 -12.85
CA ASN A 623 -3.47 -11.69 -13.51
C ASN A 623 -3.37 -11.50 -15.03
N PRO A 624 -2.17 -11.29 -15.58
CA PRO A 624 -2.00 -10.95 -17.00
C PRO A 624 -2.32 -12.11 -17.95
N SER A 625 -2.36 -13.34 -17.45
CA SER A 625 -2.56 -14.56 -18.24
C SER A 625 -4.03 -14.94 -18.45
N ILE A 626 -4.97 -14.21 -17.83
CA ILE A 626 -6.42 -14.44 -18.01
C ILE A 626 -6.91 -13.60 -19.18
N THR A 627 -7.54 -14.24 -20.16
CA THR A 627 -8.16 -13.56 -21.29
C THR A 627 -9.63 -13.27 -21.06
N GLY A 628 -10.20 -12.37 -21.87
CA GLY A 628 -11.62 -12.07 -21.81
C GLY A 628 -12.54 -13.26 -22.14
N VAL A 629 -12.05 -14.29 -22.84
CA VAL A 629 -12.86 -15.44 -23.28
C VAL A 629 -13.16 -16.35 -22.10
N SER A 630 -12.13 -16.78 -21.36
CA SER A 630 -12.29 -17.67 -20.21
C SER A 630 -13.14 -17.02 -19.11
N LEU A 631 -12.94 -15.73 -18.86
CA LEU A 631 -13.75 -14.95 -17.93
C LEU A 631 -15.22 -14.87 -18.35
N PHE A 632 -15.48 -14.64 -19.64
CA PHE A 632 -16.84 -14.57 -20.17
C PHE A 632 -17.57 -15.92 -20.03
N GLU A 633 -16.90 -17.02 -20.37
CA GLU A 633 -17.41 -18.40 -20.20
C GLU A 633 -17.75 -18.70 -18.74
N PHE A 634 -16.81 -18.40 -17.83
CA PHE A 634 -17.01 -18.59 -16.39
C PHE A 634 -18.23 -17.82 -15.87
N LEU A 635 -18.35 -16.52 -16.18
CA LEU A 635 -19.45 -15.69 -15.68
C LEU A 635 -20.80 -16.07 -16.29
N THR A 636 -20.80 -16.56 -17.53
CA THR A 636 -22.02 -17.08 -18.18
C THR A 636 -22.49 -18.33 -17.46
N ALA A 637 -21.62 -19.32 -17.27
CA ALA A 637 -21.94 -20.55 -16.53
C ALA A 637 -22.39 -20.27 -15.08
N LEU A 638 -21.74 -19.31 -14.42
CA LEU A 638 -22.10 -18.89 -13.07
C LEU A 638 -23.51 -18.29 -13.01
N LYS A 639 -23.85 -17.40 -13.95
CA LYS A 639 -25.19 -16.79 -14.04
C LYS A 639 -26.25 -17.83 -14.39
N GLU A 640 -25.97 -18.74 -15.31
CA GLU A 640 -26.89 -19.84 -15.68
C GLU A 640 -27.20 -20.73 -14.48
N THR A 641 -26.19 -21.04 -13.68
CA THR A 641 -26.35 -21.87 -12.47
C THR A 641 -27.15 -21.16 -11.38
N ARG A 642 -26.91 -19.87 -11.16
CA ARG A 642 -27.45 -19.12 -10.01
C ARG A 642 -28.70 -18.31 -10.32
N SER A 643 -29.01 -18.09 -11.60
CA SER A 643 -30.03 -17.17 -12.08
C SER A 643 -29.86 -15.69 -11.65
N ILE A 644 -28.75 -15.33 -11.00
CA ILE A 644 -28.40 -13.98 -10.58
C ILE A 644 -27.00 -13.59 -11.08
N PRO A 645 -26.77 -12.31 -11.44
CA PRO A 645 -25.44 -11.84 -11.82
C PRO A 645 -24.50 -11.74 -10.62
N LEU A 646 -23.19 -11.78 -10.88
CA LEU A 646 -22.17 -11.47 -9.88
C LEU A 646 -22.30 -10.01 -9.42
N GLU A 647 -22.20 -9.72 -8.13
CA GLU A 647 -22.36 -8.35 -7.62
C GLU A 647 -21.15 -7.48 -7.96
N TYR A 648 -19.95 -8.00 -7.74
CA TYR A 648 -18.71 -7.25 -7.94
C TYR A 648 -17.60 -8.08 -8.58
N LEU A 649 -17.00 -7.54 -9.62
CA LEU A 649 -15.80 -8.08 -10.28
C LEU A 649 -14.69 -7.03 -10.29
N ASN A 650 -13.50 -7.41 -9.81
CA ASN A 650 -12.28 -6.62 -9.97
C ASN A 650 -11.32 -7.32 -10.95
N ILE A 651 -10.99 -6.65 -12.05
CA ILE A 651 -10.04 -7.11 -13.09
C ILE A 651 -8.97 -6.05 -13.38
N ASP A 652 -8.71 -5.16 -12.42
CA ASP A 652 -7.67 -4.14 -12.56
C ASP A 652 -6.30 -4.76 -12.93
N GLY A 653 -5.54 -4.10 -13.79
CA GLY A 653 -4.21 -4.56 -14.21
C GLY A 653 -4.20 -5.89 -14.98
N CYS A 654 -5.31 -6.28 -15.61
CA CYS A 654 -5.39 -7.45 -16.50
C CYS A 654 -5.37 -7.00 -17.98
N PRO A 655 -4.18 -6.84 -18.62
CA PRO A 655 -4.07 -6.29 -19.97
C PRO A 655 -4.67 -7.17 -21.07
N SER A 656 -4.82 -8.47 -20.81
CA SER A 656 -5.34 -9.46 -21.77
C SER A 656 -6.87 -9.46 -21.88
N ILE A 657 -7.56 -8.69 -21.02
CA ILE A 657 -9.01 -8.52 -21.08
C ILE A 657 -9.32 -7.23 -21.83
N SER A 658 -9.98 -7.34 -22.98
CA SER A 658 -10.29 -6.18 -23.81
C SER A 658 -11.43 -5.35 -23.21
N HIS A 659 -11.44 -4.04 -23.49
CA HIS A 659 -12.57 -3.16 -23.16
C HIS A 659 -13.89 -3.60 -23.82
N ILE A 660 -13.82 -4.31 -24.95
CA ILE A 660 -14.99 -4.88 -25.64
C ILE A 660 -15.62 -5.97 -24.78
N THR A 661 -14.78 -6.84 -24.20
CA THR A 661 -15.23 -7.88 -23.27
C THR A 661 -15.91 -7.26 -22.05
N VAL A 662 -15.32 -6.22 -21.44
CA VAL A 662 -15.90 -5.55 -20.26
C VAL A 662 -17.31 -5.03 -20.56
N LYS A 663 -17.48 -4.31 -21.67
CA LYS A 663 -18.80 -3.84 -22.12
C LYS A 663 -19.78 -4.98 -22.37
N LEU A 664 -19.30 -6.11 -22.90
CA LEU A 664 -20.13 -7.29 -23.13
C LEU A 664 -20.62 -7.91 -21.82
N LEU A 665 -19.79 -7.94 -20.78
CA LEU A 665 -20.17 -8.42 -19.43
C LEU A 665 -21.30 -7.56 -18.84
N GLU A 666 -21.20 -6.23 -18.99
CA GLU A 666 -22.22 -5.28 -18.54
C GLU A 666 -23.52 -5.43 -19.35
N ASN A 667 -23.42 -5.45 -20.69
CA ASN A 667 -24.58 -5.54 -21.58
C ASN A 667 -25.37 -6.83 -21.42
N LYS A 668 -24.71 -7.96 -21.15
CA LYS A 668 -25.38 -9.24 -20.87
C LYS A 668 -25.82 -9.38 -19.41
N SER A 669 -25.63 -8.34 -18.60
CA SER A 669 -25.90 -8.32 -17.16
C SER A 669 -25.31 -9.56 -16.49
N LEU A 670 -24.04 -9.86 -16.75
CA LEU A 670 -23.31 -10.95 -16.09
C LEU A 670 -22.74 -10.49 -14.74
N VAL A 671 -22.47 -9.20 -14.61
CA VAL A 671 -21.94 -8.56 -13.40
C VAL A 671 -22.67 -7.23 -13.17
N GLN A 672 -22.94 -6.87 -11.91
CA GLN A 672 -23.57 -5.59 -11.56
C GLN A 672 -22.55 -4.44 -11.53
N LYS A 673 -21.36 -4.67 -10.96
CA LYS A 673 -20.27 -3.68 -10.91
C LYS A 673 -18.94 -4.30 -11.32
N VAL A 674 -18.25 -3.67 -12.28
CA VAL A 674 -16.91 -4.06 -12.72
C VAL A 674 -15.93 -2.93 -12.46
N ASP A 675 -14.82 -3.22 -11.76
CA ASP A 675 -13.66 -2.34 -11.67
C ASP A 675 -12.57 -2.85 -12.64
N CYS A 676 -12.13 -1.99 -13.56
CA CYS A 676 -11.16 -2.32 -14.61
C CYS A 676 -10.27 -1.12 -14.96
N ILE A 677 -9.20 -0.94 -14.19
CA ILE A 677 -8.14 0.05 -14.38
C ILE A 677 -6.89 -0.69 -14.90
N PHE A 678 -6.60 -0.57 -16.19
CA PHE A 678 -5.48 -1.28 -16.83
C PHE A 678 -4.11 -0.81 -16.32
N GLU A 679 -4.01 0.45 -15.91
CA GLU A 679 -2.79 1.07 -15.42
C GLU A 679 -2.47 0.75 -13.95
N ARG A 680 -3.33 -0.03 -13.27
CA ARG A 680 -3.10 -0.39 -11.86
C ARG A 680 -1.91 -1.34 -11.75
N GLU A 681 -0.85 -0.88 -11.12
CA GLU A 681 0.38 -1.67 -10.92
C GLU A 681 0.39 -2.47 -9.61
N THR A 682 -0.41 -2.07 -8.61
CA THR A 682 -0.37 -2.68 -7.27
C THR A 682 -1.77 -2.93 -6.71
N TRP A 683 -1.94 -4.08 -6.09
CA TRP A 683 -3.20 -4.45 -5.44
C TRP A 683 -3.34 -3.75 -4.08
N ARG A 684 -2.24 -3.68 -3.33
CA ARG A 684 -2.17 -3.15 -1.96
C ARG A 684 -2.41 -1.62 -1.95
N ARG A 685 -3.47 -1.20 -1.26
CA ARG A 685 -3.87 0.19 -0.99
C ARG A 685 -3.92 0.40 0.52
N PHE A 686 -3.00 1.23 1.02
CA PHE A 686 -2.90 1.57 2.44
C PHE A 686 -4.25 2.08 2.99
N GLY A 687 -4.71 1.51 4.10
CA GLY A 687 -5.97 1.84 4.78
C GLY A 687 -7.24 1.30 4.12
N VAL A 688 -7.12 0.61 2.98
CA VAL A 688 -8.27 0.00 2.28
C VAL A 688 -8.21 -1.52 2.38
N ASN A 689 -7.16 -2.14 1.82
CA ASN A 689 -6.98 -3.60 1.81
C ASN A 689 -5.57 -4.02 2.29
N SER A 690 -4.75 -3.06 2.72
CA SER A 690 -3.42 -3.26 3.25
C SER A 690 -3.12 -2.18 4.28
N LEU A 691 -2.38 -2.50 5.32
CA LEU A 691 -1.79 -1.58 6.27
C LEU A 691 -0.28 -1.42 6.03
N LYS A 692 0.26 -2.05 4.98
CA LYS A 692 1.67 -1.90 4.59
C LYS A 692 1.98 -0.45 4.24
N TYR A 693 2.91 0.15 4.98
CA TYR A 693 3.38 1.50 4.72
C TYR A 693 3.99 1.60 3.32
N LYS A 694 3.65 2.66 2.56
CA LYS A 694 4.22 2.86 1.22
C LYS A 694 5.69 3.27 1.35
N SER A 695 6.60 2.37 0.98
CA SER A 695 8.02 2.64 0.75
C SER A 695 8.24 3.55 -0.45
#